data_AF-A0A819ZYQ8-F1
#
_entry.id   AF-A0A819ZYQ8-F1
#
_cell.length_a   1.000
_cell.length_b   1.000
_cell.length_c   1.000
_cell.angle_alpha   90.00
_cell.angle_beta   90.00
_cell.angle_gamma   90.00
#
_symmetry.space_group_name_H-M   'P 1'
#
loop_
_entity.id
_entity.type
_entity.pdbx_description
1 polymer ?
#
loop_
_entity_poly.entity_id
_entity_poly.type
_entity_poly.pdbx_seq_one_letter_code
_entity_poly.pdbx_strand_id
1 'polypeptide(L)'
;MLQYKPDIMQFVVTPEHIIFHYRWNATVWLDEFERSPAHSRDSKATKTDNIRHLLRMTVMLNTIAAIRKKSYILDGQEVKLNLNDKLKTIVYDHKSKLEQCDNKTLTKTPYEKTTVEVIQEDCLVIYEDLFKKNYHPVLLNMANATTPGGGYRKGDGAQEENLFRRSDYFRSLDIEFDEYQEQQSDRFYCTSECQMKRIENQKRIYPMDEFGAIYTSGLTVFRQSEDHGYEYMEQPLGNVCAVAMAAYREPRLEDNRLASQYAVGMRKKIENIFAIAYHHKHDSLVLSALGCGAFKNPPDHVAELFMSVIEQYAGFFKTIIFAIIDDHNTGRHFNREGNFKPFQVLNGRSVTPFKPMNIPNAMFGPYRLLSDGETMSDVCIFDSTPCQSGAQCKEIQNLNHARNFSHPPVCAMSYGDGKCSRLGDSVHMQSFIHQKQCPDGGECLQIDNEKHKQQFEHPSYCSKGSACQNMDQKHLRDNRHLPLCPESQKCKDFQKNVKPHCSLYRHCALNCPYGGYCINFHDENHRIELQHPFSTPCPFTPYHCRFHNELMKTSKNHSLSETIRQHCSQFAHVCPFGRNCTDTDPKHKNDFIHVARVICPQNDNCLKLKQEDHLNSFSHKNIRDIRSLCDDPVCNKREDPSHYTRYRHIIQSEDDAAVNYHGVNANIDFVENQKNIIAGINNFFKNQQSTLPSIKNVPEKIRDWLCTVQPVYRCNSITFESILYSGYVMSQDYMKHLKNPKFLADIVLQHSYIQRIDALKSTSTQQIAKEYIIALINKEYGKNNGTDLEKIKGDLSCLISSGDRNTLKIIVQNMIQVSTKLHSNMNNLSPAFDNAVPCILGPNLGHYYGDIVIVFKREILHHPDTSVSIQSASSFASGDIFRHCPWLGKDSKTNNNRAELYHKSKLQASIPGFVPTIAMQLITMTSIAFGRTPTSINLESILNRWMQVDSHETIEANLPQLIPTSYIDHIYIPQNIFNSLCDKMG
;
A
#
# COMPACT_ATOMS: atom_id res chain seq x y z
N MET A 1 30.04 61.13 -38.06
CA MET A 1 29.75 59.71 -38.36
C MET A 1 29.29 59.46 -39.79
N LEU A 2 28.21 60.08 -40.30
CA LEU A 2 27.64 59.79 -41.64
C LEU A 2 28.61 59.81 -42.85
N GLN A 3 29.77 60.45 -42.75
CA GLN A 3 30.79 60.54 -43.81
C GLN A 3 31.84 59.41 -43.77
N TYR A 4 31.86 58.59 -42.71
CA TYR A 4 32.87 57.56 -42.49
C TYR A 4 32.31 56.16 -42.81
N LYS A 5 33.12 55.32 -43.45
CA LYS A 5 32.80 53.88 -43.62
C LYS A 5 32.76 53.19 -42.24
N PRO A 6 31.98 52.11 -42.07
CA PRO A 6 31.77 51.42 -40.79
C PRO A 6 32.95 50.53 -40.37
N ASP A 7 34.17 50.96 -40.63
CA ASP A 7 35.36 50.43 -39.97
C ASP A 7 35.70 51.37 -38.80
N ILE A 8 35.55 50.89 -37.57
CA ILE A 8 35.83 51.69 -36.37
C ILE A 8 37.34 51.75 -36.07
N MET A 9 38.14 50.84 -36.61
CA MET A 9 39.58 50.75 -36.30
C MET A 9 40.32 52.02 -36.71
N GLN A 10 39.88 52.70 -37.78
CA GLN A 10 40.42 54.00 -38.21
C GLN A 10 40.42 55.08 -37.10
N PHE A 11 39.53 54.97 -36.10
CA PHE A 11 39.52 55.85 -34.94
C PHE A 11 40.30 55.26 -33.77
N VAL A 12 40.19 53.95 -33.55
CA VAL A 12 40.83 53.28 -32.41
C VAL A 12 42.36 53.33 -32.52
N VAL A 13 42.93 53.13 -33.72
CA VAL A 13 44.38 53.16 -33.94
C VAL A 13 44.98 54.57 -34.02
N THR A 14 44.16 55.63 -33.93
CA THR A 14 44.61 57.03 -34.01
C THR A 14 44.06 57.82 -32.82
N PRO A 15 44.74 57.80 -31.64
CA PRO A 15 44.27 58.43 -30.41
C PRO A 15 43.96 59.93 -30.53
N GLU A 16 44.65 60.62 -31.44
CA GLU A 16 44.54 62.07 -31.70
C GLU A 16 43.41 62.42 -32.68
N HIS A 17 42.63 61.44 -33.15
CA HIS A 17 41.57 61.69 -34.13
C HIS A 17 40.50 62.63 -33.54
N ILE A 18 40.15 63.68 -34.31
CA ILE A 18 39.25 64.78 -33.90
C ILE A 18 37.91 64.34 -33.29
N ILE A 19 37.44 63.12 -33.59
CA ILE A 19 36.24 62.54 -33.00
C ILE A 19 36.29 62.42 -31.46
N PHE A 20 37.48 62.30 -30.87
CA PHE A 20 37.68 62.22 -29.42
C PHE A 20 37.81 63.59 -28.72
N HIS A 21 37.73 64.69 -29.50
CA HIS A 21 37.72 66.07 -28.98
C HIS A 21 36.30 66.58 -28.69
N TYR A 22 35.26 65.94 -29.25
CA TYR A 22 33.87 66.31 -28.98
C TYR A 22 33.47 65.93 -27.55
N ARG A 23 32.85 66.89 -26.84
CA ARG A 23 32.24 66.66 -25.53
C ARG A 23 30.95 65.85 -25.67
N TRP A 24 30.63 65.04 -24.66
CA TRP A 24 29.33 64.37 -24.61
C TRP A 24 28.22 65.39 -24.33
N ASN A 25 27.04 65.16 -24.87
CA ASN A 25 25.82 65.88 -24.52
C ASN A 25 24.66 64.88 -24.61
N ALA A 26 24.17 64.43 -23.45
CA ALA A 26 23.15 63.40 -23.36
C ALA A 26 21.80 63.87 -23.93
N THR A 27 21.42 65.12 -23.66
CA THR A 27 20.17 65.73 -24.16
C THR A 27 20.13 65.78 -25.69
N VAL A 28 21.20 66.26 -26.34
CA VAL A 28 21.28 66.31 -27.81
C VAL A 28 21.33 64.91 -28.41
N TRP A 29 21.96 63.95 -27.74
CA TRP A 29 21.94 62.56 -28.18
C TRP A 29 20.54 61.94 -28.10
N LEU A 30 19.81 62.18 -27.00
CA LEU A 30 18.42 61.74 -26.80
C LEU A 30 17.50 62.33 -27.86
N ASP A 31 17.53 63.66 -28.05
CA ASP A 31 16.77 64.37 -29.08
C ASP A 31 16.90 63.69 -30.46
N GLU A 32 18.14 63.39 -30.88
CA GLU A 32 18.40 62.76 -32.19
C GLU A 32 18.05 61.26 -32.22
N PHE A 33 18.13 60.58 -31.08
CA PHE A 33 17.76 59.17 -30.94
C PHE A 33 16.25 58.96 -30.93
N GLU A 34 15.48 59.88 -30.34
CA GLU A 34 14.01 59.92 -30.36
C GLU A 34 13.47 60.35 -31.73
N ARG A 35 14.09 61.35 -32.38
CA ARG A 35 13.81 61.74 -33.77
C ARG A 35 14.08 60.63 -34.78
N SER A 36 14.82 59.60 -34.38
CA SER A 36 15.15 58.41 -35.16
C SER A 36 14.43 57.17 -34.60
N PRO A 37 13.08 57.10 -34.61
CA PRO A 37 12.35 55.99 -33.97
C PRO A 37 12.67 54.65 -34.61
N ALA A 38 12.74 53.60 -33.80
CA ALA A 38 12.92 52.23 -34.27
C ALA A 38 11.71 51.79 -35.12
N HIS A 39 11.96 51.06 -36.21
CA HIS A 39 10.91 50.61 -37.11
C HIS A 39 9.91 49.62 -36.47
N SER A 40 8.71 49.55 -37.04
CA SER A 40 7.67 48.59 -36.63
C SER A 40 8.14 47.14 -36.84
N ARG A 41 7.54 46.23 -36.05
CA ARG A 41 8.02 44.86 -35.78
C ARG A 41 8.20 43.94 -37.00
N ASP A 42 7.75 44.34 -38.20
CA ASP A 42 7.67 43.51 -39.41
C ASP A 42 8.36 44.08 -40.68
N SER A 43 9.03 45.25 -40.63
CA SER A 43 9.65 45.86 -41.84
C SER A 43 11.16 45.61 -42.01
N LYS A 44 11.63 45.54 -43.26
CA LYS A 44 13.07 45.45 -43.60
C LYS A 44 13.84 46.70 -43.15
N ALA A 45 15.09 46.52 -42.70
CA ALA A 45 15.94 47.59 -42.18
C ALA A 45 16.10 48.77 -43.15
N THR A 46 16.07 50.00 -42.62
CA THR A 46 16.03 51.24 -43.42
C THR A 46 17.16 52.22 -43.06
N LYS A 47 17.07 53.44 -43.62
CA LYS A 47 17.99 54.55 -43.36
C LYS A 47 17.97 55.04 -41.89
N THR A 48 16.87 54.90 -41.16
CA THR A 48 16.75 55.34 -39.75
C THR A 48 17.44 54.38 -38.78
N ASP A 49 17.40 53.07 -39.03
CA ASP A 49 18.15 52.09 -38.22
C ASP A 49 19.65 52.39 -38.28
N ASN A 50 20.19 52.68 -39.47
CA ASN A 50 21.58 53.11 -39.64
C ASN A 50 21.93 54.37 -38.80
N ILE A 51 21.00 55.31 -38.60
CA ILE A 51 21.24 56.50 -37.75
C ILE A 51 21.36 56.09 -36.28
N ARG A 52 20.45 55.24 -35.77
CA ARG A 52 20.51 54.72 -34.39
C ARG A 52 21.81 53.97 -34.12
N HIS A 53 22.26 53.16 -35.07
CA HIS A 53 23.55 52.45 -35.00
C HIS A 53 24.73 53.45 -34.93
N LEU A 54 24.77 54.44 -35.82
CA LEU A 54 25.82 55.46 -35.81
C LEU A 54 25.82 56.31 -34.52
N LEU A 55 24.64 56.60 -33.95
CA LEU A 55 24.49 57.28 -32.65
C LEU A 55 25.04 56.42 -31.50
N ARG A 56 24.77 55.12 -31.47
CA ARG A 56 25.37 54.21 -30.46
C ARG A 56 26.89 54.05 -30.64
N MET A 57 27.40 54.11 -31.87
CA MET A 57 28.85 54.17 -32.14
C MET A 57 29.50 55.45 -31.59
N THR A 58 28.81 56.61 -31.58
CA THR A 58 29.38 57.82 -30.94
C THR A 58 29.49 57.68 -29.43
N VAL A 59 28.53 57.01 -28.77
CA VAL A 59 28.63 56.70 -27.32
C VAL A 59 29.92 55.91 -27.07
N MET A 60 30.11 54.81 -27.80
CA MET A 60 31.27 53.92 -27.63
C MET A 60 32.60 54.65 -27.83
N LEU A 61 32.73 55.44 -28.91
CA LEU A 61 33.94 56.24 -29.16
C LEU A 61 34.21 57.25 -28.04
N ASN A 62 33.16 57.85 -27.48
CA ASN A 62 33.27 58.80 -26.38
C ASN A 62 33.60 58.11 -25.04
N THR A 63 33.08 56.90 -24.79
CA THR A 63 33.49 56.02 -23.68
C THR A 63 34.97 55.66 -23.75
N ILE A 64 35.47 55.28 -24.94
CA ILE A 64 36.91 55.03 -25.16
C ILE A 64 37.75 56.29 -24.90
N ALA A 65 37.25 57.48 -25.28
CA ALA A 65 37.93 58.75 -25.00
C ALA A 65 38.06 59.04 -23.50
N ALA A 66 37.02 58.77 -22.71
CA ALA A 66 37.04 58.96 -21.25
C ALA A 66 38.02 57.98 -20.57
N ILE A 67 38.02 56.72 -21.00
CA ILE A 67 38.94 55.70 -20.48
C ILE A 67 40.41 56.04 -20.79
N ARG A 68 40.70 56.49 -22.01
CA ARG A 68 42.05 56.97 -22.39
C ARG A 68 42.51 58.17 -21.56
N LYS A 69 41.62 59.13 -21.31
CA LYS A 69 41.90 60.31 -20.47
C LYS A 69 41.94 59.99 -18.98
N LYS A 70 41.40 58.82 -18.57
CA LYS A 70 41.16 58.42 -17.17
C LYS A 70 40.26 59.43 -16.43
N SER A 71 39.47 60.21 -17.16
CA SER A 71 38.53 61.20 -16.65
C SER A 71 37.50 61.61 -17.71
N TYR A 72 36.41 62.24 -17.26
CA TYR A 72 35.43 62.93 -18.10
C TYR A 72 34.98 64.23 -17.43
N ILE A 73 34.23 65.05 -18.17
CA ILE A 73 33.68 66.31 -17.66
C ILE A 73 32.17 66.16 -17.51
N LEU A 74 31.66 66.45 -16.31
CA LEU A 74 30.25 66.56 -15.96
C LEU A 74 30.03 67.96 -15.36
N ASP A 75 29.08 68.73 -15.89
CA ASP A 75 28.77 70.11 -15.46
C ASP A 75 29.98 71.05 -15.27
N GLY A 76 31.01 70.86 -16.10
CA GLY A 76 32.25 71.62 -16.07
C GLY A 76 33.29 71.15 -15.04
N GLN A 77 32.95 70.18 -14.19
CA GLN A 77 33.87 69.53 -13.24
C GLN A 77 34.52 68.30 -13.88
N GLU A 78 35.78 68.03 -13.55
CA GLU A 78 36.47 66.80 -13.98
C GLU A 78 36.23 65.67 -12.97
N VAL A 79 35.58 64.60 -13.40
CA VAL A 79 35.43 63.36 -12.64
C VAL A 79 36.51 62.37 -13.09
N LYS A 80 37.31 61.88 -12.15
CA LYS A 80 38.40 60.93 -12.43
C LYS A 80 37.91 59.48 -12.34
N LEU A 81 38.28 58.68 -13.34
CA LEU A 81 38.02 57.24 -13.37
C LEU A 81 39.14 56.50 -12.64
N ASN A 82 38.80 55.75 -11.59
CA ASN A 82 39.77 54.85 -10.95
C ASN A 82 39.93 53.55 -11.77
N LEU A 83 40.75 53.61 -12.81
CA LEU A 83 41.05 52.45 -13.67
C LEU A 83 42.30 51.67 -13.23
N ASN A 84 42.85 52.01 -12.06
CA ASN A 84 44.11 51.44 -11.52
C ASN A 84 43.92 50.05 -10.89
N ASP A 85 42.70 49.72 -10.46
CA ASP A 85 42.37 48.37 -10.02
C ASP A 85 42.46 47.43 -11.22
N LYS A 86 43.32 46.42 -11.12
CA LYS A 86 43.59 45.48 -12.21
C LYS A 86 42.34 44.65 -12.51
N LEU A 87 41.72 44.92 -13.66
CA LEU A 87 40.70 44.06 -14.24
C LEU A 87 41.22 42.62 -14.30
N LYS A 88 40.57 41.73 -13.56
CA LYS A 88 40.89 40.30 -13.52
C LYS A 88 39.87 39.57 -14.37
N THR A 89 40.33 39.10 -15.53
CA THR A 89 39.52 38.32 -16.46
C THR A 89 39.88 36.84 -16.33
N ILE A 90 38.88 35.97 -16.16
CA ILE A 90 39.07 34.53 -15.98
C ILE A 90 38.18 33.77 -16.96
N VAL A 91 38.81 33.03 -17.87
CA VAL A 91 38.13 32.11 -18.77
C VAL A 91 37.97 30.75 -18.08
N TYR A 92 36.73 30.27 -18.06
CA TYR A 92 36.34 28.93 -17.65
C TYR A 92 35.83 28.16 -18.88
N ASP A 93 36.35 26.96 -19.13
CA ASP A 93 35.87 26.04 -20.16
C ASP A 93 35.21 24.79 -19.53
N HIS A 94 34.84 23.81 -20.36
CA HIS A 94 34.28 22.53 -19.94
C HIS A 94 35.28 21.57 -19.23
N LYS A 95 36.49 22.03 -18.92
CA LYS A 95 37.55 21.29 -18.21
C LYS A 95 38.03 22.04 -16.95
N SER A 96 37.84 23.36 -16.87
CA SER A 96 38.27 24.22 -15.77
C SER A 96 37.69 23.80 -14.41
N LYS A 97 38.56 23.49 -13.44
CA LYS A 97 38.15 23.18 -12.05
C LYS A 97 38.05 24.44 -11.19
N LEU A 98 36.89 24.69 -10.58
CA LEU A 98 36.68 25.87 -9.72
C LEU A 98 37.32 25.74 -8.32
N GLU A 99 37.38 24.57 -7.68
CA GLU A 99 38.05 24.42 -6.37
C GLU A 99 38.91 23.14 -6.31
N GLN A 100 40.07 23.22 -5.64
CA GLN A 100 40.89 22.08 -5.22
C GLN A 100 40.27 21.42 -3.98
N CYS A 101 40.31 20.10 -3.91
CA CYS A 101 39.67 19.35 -2.85
C CYS A 101 40.49 19.27 -1.56
N ASP A 102 40.45 20.35 -0.76
CA ASP A 102 40.87 20.34 0.65
C ASP A 102 39.66 20.13 1.58
N ASN A 103 39.19 18.88 1.71
CA ASN A 103 38.31 18.35 2.78
C ASN A 103 37.24 19.27 3.40
N LYS A 104 36.60 20.15 2.62
CA LYS A 104 35.47 20.97 3.09
C LYS A 104 34.18 20.17 3.01
N THR A 105 33.66 19.78 4.18
CA THR A 105 32.37 19.11 4.29
C THR A 105 31.26 20.03 3.76
N LEU A 106 30.59 19.63 2.67
CA LEU A 106 29.48 20.37 2.05
C LEU A 106 28.17 20.37 2.85
N THR A 107 28.24 20.13 4.17
CA THR A 107 27.09 19.88 5.05
C THR A 107 26.36 21.13 5.51
N LYS A 108 26.77 22.34 5.10
CA LYS A 108 26.07 23.58 5.44
C LYS A 108 26.16 24.63 4.33
N THR A 109 25.00 25.02 3.81
CA THR A 109 24.87 26.21 2.96
C THR A 109 25.14 27.48 3.77
N PRO A 110 25.65 28.57 3.15
CA PRO A 110 25.88 29.84 3.86
C PRO A 110 24.59 30.48 4.41
N TYR A 111 23.45 30.26 3.75
CA TYR A 111 22.18 30.88 4.09
C TYR A 111 21.08 29.81 4.30
N GLU A 112 20.10 30.16 5.13
CA GLU A 112 18.92 29.31 5.41
C GLU A 112 17.94 29.25 4.24
N LYS A 113 17.98 30.24 3.35
CA LYS A 113 17.12 30.36 2.17
C LYS A 113 17.70 31.34 1.15
N THR A 114 17.23 31.26 -0.10
CA THR A 114 17.48 32.23 -1.16
C THR A 114 16.15 32.87 -1.57
N THR A 115 16.10 34.20 -1.62
CA THR A 115 14.96 34.96 -2.18
C THR A 115 15.12 35.17 -3.68
N VAL A 116 14.02 35.24 -4.42
CA VAL A 116 14.00 35.48 -5.87
C VAL A 116 12.98 36.55 -6.21
N GLU A 117 13.42 37.56 -6.96
CA GLU A 117 12.61 38.69 -7.41
C GLU A 117 12.76 38.90 -8.92
N VAL A 118 11.74 39.46 -9.57
CA VAL A 118 11.73 39.76 -11.00
C VAL A 118 11.24 41.18 -11.20
N ILE A 119 12.15 42.06 -11.63
CA ILE A 119 11.97 43.52 -11.66
C ILE A 119 12.15 44.04 -13.09
N GLN A 120 11.24 44.91 -13.52
CA GLN A 120 11.26 45.52 -14.85
C GLN A 120 12.19 46.74 -14.88
N GLU A 121 13.48 46.51 -14.71
CA GLU A 121 14.49 47.55 -14.52
C GLU A 121 15.84 47.17 -15.16
N ASP A 122 16.70 48.15 -15.40
CA ASP A 122 18.04 47.99 -15.93
C ASP A 122 18.96 47.23 -14.97
N CYS A 123 19.73 46.30 -15.53
CA CYS A 123 20.57 45.40 -14.74
C CYS A 123 21.72 46.10 -14.00
N LEU A 124 22.18 47.27 -14.45
CA LEU A 124 23.20 48.04 -13.72
C LEU A 124 22.58 48.90 -12.61
N VAL A 125 21.34 49.38 -12.78
CA VAL A 125 20.58 50.03 -11.70
C VAL A 125 20.35 49.05 -10.56
N ILE A 126 19.86 47.83 -10.85
CA ILE A 126 19.68 46.77 -9.83
C ILE A 126 21.01 46.35 -9.17
N TYR A 127 22.11 46.31 -9.92
CA TYR A 127 23.43 46.03 -9.35
C TYR A 127 23.86 47.14 -8.37
N GLU A 128 23.72 48.41 -8.77
CA GLU A 128 24.04 49.56 -7.91
C GLU A 128 23.21 49.56 -6.64
N ASP A 129 21.93 49.22 -6.75
CA ASP A 129 20.99 49.12 -5.63
C ASP A 129 21.37 48.01 -4.62
N LEU A 130 21.79 46.84 -5.10
CA LEU A 130 22.31 45.75 -4.26
C LEU A 130 23.65 46.13 -3.62
N PHE A 131 24.54 46.78 -4.38
CA PHE A 131 25.83 47.26 -3.89
C PHE A 131 25.66 48.29 -2.76
N LYS A 132 24.77 49.28 -2.93
CA LYS A 132 24.38 50.25 -1.90
C LYS A 132 23.78 49.60 -0.65
N LYS A 133 23.12 48.44 -0.80
CA LYS A 133 22.58 47.60 0.29
C LYS A 133 23.64 46.65 0.90
N ASN A 134 24.92 46.82 0.57
CA ASN A 134 26.05 46.03 1.07
C ASN A 134 25.93 44.51 0.79
N TYR A 135 25.42 44.18 -0.41
CA TYR A 135 25.55 42.85 -1.01
C TYR A 135 26.82 42.80 -1.88
N HIS A 136 27.22 41.59 -2.27
CA HIS A 136 28.28 41.34 -3.26
C HIS A 136 27.68 40.74 -4.54
N PRO A 137 26.92 41.52 -5.33
CA PRO A 137 26.28 41.03 -6.54
C PRO A 137 27.29 40.64 -7.63
N VAL A 138 26.85 39.77 -8.54
CA VAL A 138 27.49 39.55 -9.85
C VAL A 138 26.44 39.64 -10.95
N LEU A 139 26.81 40.34 -12.02
CA LEU A 139 25.96 40.59 -13.18
C LEU A 139 26.08 39.49 -14.24
N LEU A 140 24.96 39.03 -14.79
CA LEU A 140 24.96 38.25 -16.02
C LEU A 140 25.16 39.17 -17.24
N ASN A 141 26.27 39.02 -17.96
CA ASN A 141 26.39 39.50 -19.34
C ASN A 141 25.85 38.40 -20.28
N MET A 142 24.76 38.68 -21.00
CA MET A 142 24.13 37.78 -21.97
C MET A 142 24.93 37.74 -23.29
N ALA A 143 26.14 37.21 -23.20
CA ALA A 143 27.20 37.38 -24.17
C ALA A 143 26.96 36.70 -25.54
N ASN A 144 27.57 37.27 -26.57
CA ASN A 144 27.73 36.64 -27.88
C ASN A 144 28.90 35.64 -27.86
N ALA A 145 28.64 34.36 -28.15
CA ALA A 145 29.65 33.29 -28.13
C ALA A 145 30.86 33.52 -29.06
N THR A 146 30.79 34.43 -30.04
CA THR A 146 31.78 34.56 -31.13
C THR A 146 32.45 35.92 -31.23
N THR A 147 31.92 36.95 -30.57
CA THR A 147 32.43 38.32 -30.70
C THR A 147 32.29 39.03 -29.35
N PRO A 148 33.38 39.54 -28.74
CA PRO A 148 33.30 40.26 -27.47
C PRO A 148 32.42 41.50 -27.62
N GLY A 149 31.48 41.69 -26.70
CA GLY A 149 30.58 42.84 -26.76
C GLY A 149 29.55 42.75 -27.89
N GLY A 150 29.34 41.58 -28.50
CA GLY A 150 28.38 41.38 -29.57
C GLY A 150 28.56 42.34 -30.75
N GLY A 151 27.56 43.17 -31.00
CA GLY A 151 27.57 44.18 -32.05
C GLY A 151 27.94 45.59 -31.59
N TYR A 152 28.57 45.79 -30.42
CA TYR A 152 28.75 47.13 -29.85
C TYR A 152 29.55 48.08 -30.78
N ARG A 153 30.57 47.55 -31.46
CA ARG A 153 31.36 48.24 -32.50
C ARG A 153 30.54 48.71 -33.70
N LYS A 154 29.38 48.11 -33.96
CA LYS A 154 28.45 48.39 -35.07
C LYS A 154 27.24 49.23 -34.65
N GLY A 155 27.13 49.55 -33.35
CA GLY A 155 25.98 50.26 -32.81
C GLY A 155 24.75 49.39 -32.54
N ASP A 156 24.90 48.08 -32.46
CA ASP A 156 23.81 47.18 -32.09
C ASP A 156 23.37 47.43 -30.63
N GLY A 157 22.15 47.05 -30.26
CA GLY A 157 21.52 47.49 -29.01
C GLY A 157 20.78 46.41 -28.26
N ALA A 158 21.48 45.38 -27.78
CA ALA A 158 21.01 44.52 -26.70
C ALA A 158 21.78 44.84 -25.40
N GLN A 159 21.60 43.99 -24.39
CA GLN A 159 22.16 44.17 -23.04
C GLN A 159 23.69 44.20 -23.06
N GLU A 160 24.35 43.23 -23.71
CA GLU A 160 25.81 43.17 -23.78
C GLU A 160 26.41 44.46 -24.38
N GLU A 161 25.87 44.97 -25.50
CA GLU A 161 26.37 46.19 -26.11
C GLU A 161 26.14 47.43 -25.23
N ASN A 162 25.08 47.44 -24.42
CA ASN A 162 24.79 48.50 -23.47
C ASN A 162 25.84 48.52 -22.33
N LEU A 163 26.20 47.35 -21.78
CA LEU A 163 27.26 47.22 -20.77
C LEU A 163 28.60 47.75 -21.31
N PHE A 164 28.98 47.37 -22.52
CA PHE A 164 30.22 47.83 -23.16
C PHE A 164 30.24 49.33 -23.44
N ARG A 165 29.09 49.96 -23.69
CA ARG A 165 28.99 51.42 -23.87
C ARG A 165 29.06 52.21 -22.56
N ARG A 166 28.65 51.62 -21.42
CA ARG A 166 28.56 52.30 -20.11
C ARG A 166 29.75 52.09 -19.19
N SER A 167 30.68 51.24 -19.56
CA SER A 167 31.79 50.79 -18.70
C SER A 167 33.09 50.60 -19.46
N ASP A 168 34.12 50.17 -18.75
CA ASP A 168 35.42 49.80 -19.31
C ASP A 168 35.54 48.32 -19.72
N TYR A 169 34.42 47.58 -19.81
CA TYR A 169 34.36 46.13 -20.04
C TYR A 169 35.07 45.64 -21.31
N PHE A 170 35.21 46.49 -22.34
CA PHE A 170 36.01 46.15 -23.52
C PHE A 170 37.47 45.82 -23.16
N ARG A 171 38.06 46.47 -22.14
CA ARG A 171 39.43 46.18 -21.67
C ARG A 171 39.59 44.72 -21.23
N SER A 172 38.53 44.10 -20.72
CA SER A 172 38.54 42.69 -20.33
C SER A 172 38.36 41.77 -21.53
N LEU A 173 37.26 41.93 -22.27
CA LEU A 173 36.79 40.94 -23.24
C LEU A 173 37.25 41.23 -24.69
N ASP A 174 37.36 42.50 -25.09
CA ASP A 174 37.78 42.91 -26.43
C ASP A 174 39.29 43.20 -26.46
N ILE A 175 40.05 42.13 -26.68
CA ILE A 175 41.51 42.16 -26.66
C ILE A 175 42.08 43.08 -27.75
N GLU A 176 41.49 43.07 -28.95
CA GLU A 176 41.95 43.92 -30.07
C GLU A 176 41.85 45.41 -29.73
N PHE A 177 40.90 45.82 -28.89
CA PHE A 177 40.79 47.20 -28.40
C PHE A 177 41.67 47.49 -27.17
N ASP A 178 41.93 46.48 -26.33
CA ASP A 178 42.82 46.58 -25.16
C ASP A 178 44.30 46.66 -25.56
N GLU A 179 44.69 46.09 -26.70
CA GLU A 179 46.05 46.20 -27.27
C GLU A 179 46.50 47.65 -27.49
N TYR A 180 45.57 48.56 -27.78
CA TYR A 180 45.82 50.00 -27.99
C TYR A 180 45.69 50.84 -26.70
N GLN A 181 45.77 50.22 -25.52
CA GLN A 181 45.80 50.90 -24.22
C GLN A 181 47.21 50.86 -23.61
N GLU A 182 47.56 51.88 -22.81
CA GLU A 182 48.85 51.94 -22.11
C GLU A 182 49.09 50.78 -21.14
N GLN A 183 48.02 50.19 -20.63
CA GLN A 183 48.04 49.14 -19.60
C GLN A 183 47.02 48.05 -19.95
N GLN A 184 47.53 46.96 -20.52
CA GLN A 184 46.74 45.78 -20.86
C GLN A 184 46.22 45.05 -19.61
N SER A 185 45.01 44.50 -19.71
CA SER A 185 44.35 43.80 -18.61
C SER A 185 44.95 42.41 -18.36
N ASP A 186 45.05 41.99 -17.10
CA ASP A 186 45.55 40.66 -16.73
C ASP A 186 44.46 39.59 -16.94
N ARG A 187 44.74 38.65 -17.85
CA ARG A 187 43.80 37.60 -18.28
C ARG A 187 44.32 36.22 -17.94
N PHE A 188 43.44 35.38 -17.42
CA PHE A 188 43.75 34.05 -16.92
C PHE A 188 42.79 33.01 -17.50
N TYR A 189 43.29 31.79 -17.63
CA TYR A 189 42.52 30.59 -17.93
C TYR A 189 42.62 29.64 -16.73
N CYS A 190 41.49 29.10 -16.30
CA CYS A 190 41.44 28.13 -15.21
C CYS A 190 41.64 26.71 -15.76
N THR A 191 42.63 25.97 -15.28
CA THR A 191 42.91 24.62 -15.80
C THR A 191 42.07 23.51 -15.15
N SER A 192 42.16 22.31 -15.73
CA SER A 192 41.74 21.03 -15.15
C SER A 192 42.49 20.61 -13.87
N GLU A 193 43.30 21.49 -13.28
CA GLU A 193 43.98 21.30 -11.99
C GLU A 193 43.67 22.46 -11.02
N CYS A 194 42.67 23.29 -11.33
CA CYS A 194 42.32 24.52 -10.61
C CYS A 194 43.45 25.57 -10.60
N GLN A 195 44.37 25.50 -11.57
CA GLN A 195 45.47 26.45 -11.68
C GLN A 195 45.07 27.66 -12.53
N MET A 196 45.45 28.84 -12.07
CA MET A 196 45.25 30.10 -12.80
C MET A 196 46.46 30.38 -13.69
N LYS A 197 46.38 30.02 -14.98
CA LYS A 197 47.45 30.27 -15.94
C LYS A 197 47.17 31.56 -16.71
N ARG A 198 48.15 32.47 -16.79
CA ARG A 198 48.03 33.71 -17.57
C ARG A 198 47.85 33.35 -19.06
N ILE A 199 46.96 34.04 -19.75
CA ILE A 199 46.72 33.81 -21.18
C ILE A 199 47.77 34.59 -21.98
N GLU A 200 48.77 33.88 -22.51
CA GLU A 200 49.80 34.45 -23.39
C GLU A 200 49.31 34.57 -24.85
N ASN A 201 48.49 33.61 -25.32
CA ASN A 201 47.90 33.66 -26.66
C ASN A 201 46.44 34.09 -26.56
N GLN A 202 46.20 35.31 -27.02
CA GLN A 202 44.94 36.03 -26.94
C GLN A 202 43.76 35.34 -27.65
N LYS A 203 44.01 34.47 -28.65
CA LYS A 203 42.97 33.72 -29.39
C LYS A 203 42.24 32.63 -28.56
N ARG A 204 42.36 32.64 -27.24
CA ARG A 204 41.77 31.67 -26.31
C ARG A 204 40.53 32.17 -25.55
N ILE A 205 40.07 33.39 -25.81
CA ILE A 205 38.90 33.98 -25.11
C ILE A 205 37.63 33.90 -25.98
N TYR A 206 37.77 34.14 -27.29
CA TYR A 206 36.70 33.99 -28.27
C TYR A 206 37.19 33.19 -29.49
N PRO A 207 36.32 32.34 -30.11
CA PRO A 207 34.97 32.01 -29.66
C PRO A 207 34.96 31.25 -28.32
N MET A 208 33.89 31.43 -27.55
CA MET A 208 33.68 30.75 -26.27
C MET A 208 33.38 29.27 -26.51
N ASP A 209 33.87 28.39 -25.62
CA ASP A 209 33.47 26.98 -25.61
C ASP A 209 31.98 26.81 -25.30
N GLU A 210 31.41 25.68 -25.73
CA GLU A 210 29.97 25.37 -25.63
C GLU A 210 29.39 25.51 -24.20
N PHE A 211 30.17 25.17 -23.17
CA PHE A 211 29.80 25.40 -21.76
C PHE A 211 30.70 26.43 -21.06
N GLY A 212 31.53 27.14 -21.83
CA GLY A 212 32.48 28.12 -21.32
C GLY A 212 31.80 29.40 -20.85
N ALA A 213 32.49 30.10 -19.95
CA ALA A 213 32.06 31.36 -19.36
C ALA A 213 33.28 32.24 -19.07
N ILE A 214 33.11 33.55 -19.06
CA ILE A 214 34.20 34.48 -18.71
C ILE A 214 33.77 35.31 -17.52
N TYR A 215 34.44 35.11 -16.38
CA TYR A 215 34.26 35.93 -15.20
C TYR A 215 35.18 37.15 -15.28
N THR A 216 34.65 38.33 -14.94
CA THR A 216 35.39 39.59 -14.89
C THR A 216 35.08 40.30 -13.59
N SER A 217 36.12 40.79 -12.91
CA SER A 217 35.99 41.61 -11.71
C SER A 217 36.86 42.87 -11.80
N GLY A 218 36.42 43.94 -11.14
CA GLY A 218 37.10 45.25 -11.15
C GLY A 218 36.52 46.25 -12.15
N LEU A 219 35.39 45.95 -12.81
CA LEU A 219 34.82 46.83 -13.83
C LEU A 219 34.39 48.17 -13.25
N THR A 220 34.54 49.24 -14.03
CA THR A 220 34.06 50.58 -13.70
C THR A 220 32.96 50.98 -14.66
N VAL A 221 31.75 51.16 -14.12
CA VAL A 221 30.58 51.70 -14.81
C VAL A 221 30.50 53.18 -14.51
N PHE A 222 30.38 54.02 -15.54
CA PHE A 222 30.45 55.48 -15.39
C PHE A 222 29.46 56.24 -16.29
N ARG A 223 28.45 55.53 -16.82
CA ARG A 223 27.34 56.13 -17.55
C ARG A 223 25.99 55.56 -17.17
N GLN A 224 24.98 56.41 -17.23
CA GLN A 224 23.57 56.07 -17.18
C GLN A 224 23.13 55.24 -18.39
N SER A 225 21.91 54.74 -18.35
CA SER A 225 21.28 53.88 -19.36
C SER A 225 20.96 54.63 -20.67
N GLU A 226 20.47 53.88 -21.67
CA GLU A 226 20.24 54.41 -23.03
C GLU A 226 19.10 55.44 -23.08
N ASP A 227 18.08 55.27 -22.26
CA ASP A 227 16.95 56.19 -22.04
C ASP A 227 17.36 57.49 -21.34
N HIS A 228 18.49 57.48 -20.62
CA HIS A 228 19.15 58.66 -20.03
C HIS A 228 20.27 59.21 -20.94
N GLY A 229 20.29 58.82 -22.22
CA GLY A 229 21.21 59.38 -23.21
C GLY A 229 22.67 59.03 -22.98
N TYR A 230 22.94 57.95 -22.23
CA TYR A 230 24.29 57.57 -21.80
C TYR A 230 25.04 58.70 -21.09
N GLU A 231 24.31 59.53 -20.32
CA GLU A 231 24.87 60.58 -19.47
C GLU A 231 25.99 60.05 -18.56
N TYR A 232 26.98 60.87 -18.27
CA TYR A 232 28.04 60.51 -17.34
C TYR A 232 27.54 60.52 -15.90
N MET A 233 27.92 59.52 -15.10
CA MET A 233 27.54 59.46 -13.68
C MET A 233 28.31 60.51 -12.86
N GLU A 234 27.73 61.05 -11.80
CA GLU A 234 28.49 61.87 -10.83
C GLU A 234 29.50 60.99 -10.07
N GLN A 235 29.09 59.77 -9.70
CA GLN A 235 29.88 58.79 -8.98
C GLN A 235 29.99 57.49 -9.79
N PRO A 236 31.13 57.22 -10.44
CA PRO A 236 31.39 55.93 -11.08
C PRO A 236 31.22 54.75 -10.12
N LEU A 237 30.47 53.75 -10.55
CA LEU A 237 30.32 52.48 -9.85
C LEU A 237 31.51 51.57 -10.19
N GLY A 238 32.50 51.55 -9.30
CA GLY A 238 33.70 50.72 -9.40
C GLY A 238 33.51 49.30 -8.87
N ASN A 239 34.48 48.43 -9.17
CA ASN A 239 34.54 47.03 -8.74
C ASN A 239 33.27 46.21 -9.08
N VAL A 240 32.67 46.47 -10.25
CA VAL A 240 31.58 45.66 -10.78
C VAL A 240 32.12 44.30 -11.22
N CYS A 241 31.40 43.23 -10.85
CA CYS A 241 31.69 41.86 -11.26
C CYS A 241 30.63 41.37 -12.25
N ALA A 242 31.08 40.65 -13.29
CA ALA A 242 30.20 40.10 -14.32
C ALA A 242 30.63 38.69 -14.77
N VAL A 243 29.65 37.85 -15.09
CA VAL A 243 29.82 36.56 -15.78
C VAL A 243 29.25 36.69 -17.19
N ALA A 244 30.12 36.62 -18.20
CA ALA A 244 29.71 36.48 -19.59
C ALA A 244 29.37 35.01 -19.89
N MET A 245 28.12 34.76 -20.27
CA MET A 245 27.62 33.44 -20.66
C MET A 245 26.76 33.55 -21.92
N ALA A 246 27.07 32.75 -22.93
CA ALA A 246 26.38 32.77 -24.21
C ALA A 246 25.26 31.73 -24.31
N ALA A 247 24.04 32.22 -24.55
CA ALA A 247 22.88 31.41 -24.90
C ALA A 247 22.99 30.81 -26.31
N TYR A 248 22.16 29.80 -26.61
CA TYR A 248 22.02 29.29 -27.98
C TYR A 248 21.38 30.33 -28.90
N ARG A 249 21.95 30.50 -30.09
CA ARG A 249 21.39 31.37 -31.13
C ARG A 249 20.45 30.57 -32.03
N GLU A 250 19.18 30.96 -32.02
CA GLU A 250 18.09 30.34 -32.82
C GLU A 250 18.02 28.80 -32.67
N PRO A 251 17.94 28.27 -31.43
CA PRO A 251 17.91 26.83 -31.19
C PRO A 251 16.67 26.17 -31.79
N ARG A 252 16.77 24.87 -32.14
CA ARG A 252 15.61 24.07 -32.54
C ARG A 252 14.61 24.01 -31.39
N LEU A 253 13.34 24.28 -31.72
CA LEU A 253 12.22 24.18 -30.80
C LEU A 253 11.33 22.98 -31.12
N GLU A 254 10.70 22.43 -30.09
CA GLU A 254 9.68 21.39 -30.11
C GLU A 254 8.53 21.90 -29.23
N ASP A 255 7.32 22.02 -29.79
CA ASP A 255 6.13 22.60 -29.12
C ASP A 255 6.37 23.96 -28.43
N ASN A 256 7.05 24.89 -29.12
CA ASN A 256 7.51 26.21 -28.63
C ASN A 256 8.50 26.16 -27.44
N ARG A 257 9.06 25.00 -27.12
CA ARG A 257 10.06 24.79 -26.07
C ARG A 257 11.40 24.44 -26.70
N LEU A 258 12.53 24.75 -26.05
CA LEU A 258 13.84 24.22 -26.46
C LEU A 258 13.78 22.68 -26.61
N ALA A 259 14.22 22.14 -27.77
CA ALA A 259 14.37 20.70 -27.95
C ALA A 259 15.38 20.13 -26.94
N SER A 260 15.22 18.87 -26.52
CA SER A 260 15.87 18.29 -25.33
C SER A 260 17.38 18.56 -25.19
N GLN A 261 18.14 18.48 -26.28
CA GLN A 261 19.59 18.78 -26.26
C GLN A 261 19.89 20.23 -25.86
N TYR A 262 19.12 21.19 -26.38
CA TYR A 262 19.27 22.61 -26.09
C TYR A 262 18.71 22.97 -24.72
N ALA A 263 17.65 22.30 -24.27
CA ALA A 263 17.13 22.48 -22.91
C ALA A 263 18.16 22.07 -21.85
N VAL A 264 18.77 20.89 -21.99
CA VAL A 264 19.81 20.42 -21.06
C VAL A 264 21.08 21.28 -21.18
N GLY A 265 21.50 21.63 -22.39
CA GLY A 265 22.64 22.51 -22.59
C GLY A 265 22.44 23.92 -22.01
N MET A 266 21.25 24.49 -22.16
CA MET A 266 20.87 25.77 -21.55
C MET A 266 20.88 25.68 -20.02
N ARG A 267 20.35 24.58 -19.47
CA ARG A 267 20.40 24.33 -18.03
C ARG A 267 21.84 24.27 -17.51
N LYS A 268 22.76 23.59 -18.20
CA LYS A 268 24.19 23.56 -17.86
C LYS A 268 24.82 24.97 -17.92
N LYS A 269 24.50 25.76 -18.95
CA LYS A 269 24.95 27.17 -19.06
C LYS A 269 24.45 28.03 -17.90
N ILE A 270 23.19 27.87 -17.49
CA ILE A 270 22.61 28.54 -16.31
C ILE A 270 23.32 28.10 -15.03
N GLU A 271 23.52 26.80 -14.84
CA GLU A 271 24.21 26.21 -13.69
C GLU A 271 25.65 26.72 -13.56
N ASN A 272 26.37 26.90 -14.67
CA ASN A 272 27.73 27.45 -14.67
C ASN A 272 27.77 28.91 -14.20
N ILE A 273 26.77 29.74 -14.50
CA ILE A 273 26.68 31.12 -13.96
C ILE A 273 26.67 31.09 -12.44
N PHE A 274 25.83 30.22 -11.85
CA PHE A 274 25.69 30.07 -10.41
C PHE A 274 26.96 29.46 -9.78
N ALA A 275 27.56 28.44 -10.41
CA ALA A 275 28.79 27.81 -9.94
C ALA A 275 29.96 28.80 -9.84
N ILE A 276 30.16 29.60 -10.89
CA ILE A 276 31.24 30.59 -10.97
C ILE A 276 31.00 31.74 -9.98
N ALA A 277 29.77 32.23 -9.88
CA ALA A 277 29.39 33.25 -8.90
C ALA A 277 29.69 32.80 -7.46
N TYR A 278 29.27 31.59 -7.09
CA TYR A 278 29.52 31.06 -5.74
C TYR A 278 31.00 30.75 -5.49
N HIS A 279 31.74 30.28 -6.51
CA HIS A 279 33.19 30.12 -6.42
C HIS A 279 33.89 31.45 -6.08
N HIS A 280 33.52 32.56 -6.74
CA HIS A 280 34.02 33.91 -6.45
C HIS A 280 33.41 34.58 -5.22
N LYS A 281 32.64 33.84 -4.41
CA LYS A 281 32.09 34.26 -3.11
C LYS A 281 31.09 35.43 -3.22
N HIS A 282 30.40 35.52 -4.36
CA HIS A 282 29.21 36.36 -4.48
C HIS A 282 28.07 35.81 -3.63
N ASP A 283 27.33 36.71 -2.99
CA ASP A 283 26.17 36.37 -2.16
C ASP A 283 24.84 36.64 -2.87
N SER A 284 24.88 37.22 -4.07
CA SER A 284 23.70 37.64 -4.81
C SER A 284 23.95 37.67 -6.31
N LEU A 285 22.89 37.45 -7.09
CA LEU A 285 22.94 37.39 -8.56
C LEU A 285 22.02 38.46 -9.16
N VAL A 286 22.53 39.20 -10.15
CA VAL A 286 21.71 40.05 -11.05
C VAL A 286 21.66 39.36 -12.40
N LEU A 287 20.51 38.74 -12.69
CA LEU A 287 20.25 37.93 -13.88
C LEU A 287 19.30 38.66 -14.84
N SER A 288 19.14 38.13 -16.05
CA SER A 288 18.24 38.64 -17.08
C SER A 288 17.69 37.47 -17.92
N ALA A 289 16.80 37.77 -18.88
CA ALA A 289 16.16 36.78 -19.76
C ALA A 289 17.12 36.19 -20.81
N LEU A 290 18.03 35.33 -20.35
CA LEU A 290 19.16 34.77 -21.10
C LEU A 290 18.75 34.25 -22.49
N GLY A 291 19.20 34.94 -23.54
CA GLY A 291 18.98 34.58 -24.94
C GLY A 291 17.55 34.77 -25.48
N CYS A 292 16.62 35.35 -24.72
CA CYS A 292 15.20 35.44 -25.08
C CYS A 292 14.86 36.58 -26.07
N GLY A 293 15.79 37.52 -26.27
CA GLY A 293 15.73 38.56 -27.29
C GLY A 293 16.26 38.09 -28.65
N ALA A 294 17.35 38.71 -29.13
CA ALA A 294 17.92 38.49 -30.47
C ALA A 294 18.28 37.02 -30.80
N PHE A 295 18.49 36.17 -29.79
CA PHE A 295 18.83 34.75 -29.95
C PHE A 295 17.61 33.81 -29.95
N LYS A 296 16.39 34.33 -29.79
CA LYS A 296 15.11 33.61 -29.97
C LYS A 296 14.92 32.36 -29.09
N ASN A 297 15.45 32.36 -27.87
CA ASN A 297 15.12 31.32 -26.90
C ASN A 297 13.69 31.57 -26.35
N PRO A 298 12.87 30.54 -26.11
CA PRO A 298 11.51 30.71 -25.59
C PRO A 298 11.55 31.12 -24.11
N PRO A 299 11.03 32.32 -23.74
CA PRO A 299 11.25 32.89 -22.42
C PRO A 299 10.62 32.09 -21.29
N ASP A 300 9.43 31.50 -21.49
CA ASP A 300 8.79 30.62 -20.50
C ASP A 300 9.73 29.45 -20.13
N HIS A 301 10.24 28.72 -21.12
CA HIS A 301 11.14 27.59 -20.88
C HIS A 301 12.46 28.04 -20.23
N VAL A 302 13.04 29.17 -20.62
CA VAL A 302 14.27 29.65 -19.99
C VAL A 302 14.03 30.02 -18.52
N ALA A 303 12.91 30.67 -18.18
CA ALA A 303 12.52 30.95 -16.79
C ALA A 303 12.34 29.66 -15.97
N GLU A 304 11.68 28.65 -16.55
CA GLU A 304 11.48 27.35 -15.91
C GLU A 304 12.81 26.58 -15.73
N LEU A 305 13.78 26.71 -16.66
CA LEU A 305 15.14 26.16 -16.49
C LEU A 305 15.91 26.88 -15.38
N PHE A 306 15.80 28.22 -15.27
CA PHE A 306 16.34 28.99 -14.15
C PHE A 306 15.77 28.51 -12.81
N MET A 307 14.46 28.24 -12.71
CA MET A 307 13.84 27.66 -11.51
C MET A 307 14.57 26.40 -11.05
N SER A 308 14.88 25.49 -11.99
CA SER A 308 15.52 24.21 -11.65
C SER A 308 16.93 24.36 -11.09
N VAL A 309 17.65 25.43 -11.46
CA VAL A 309 18.98 25.75 -10.94
C VAL A 309 18.87 26.53 -9.63
N ILE A 310 17.89 27.44 -9.50
CA ILE A 310 17.59 28.15 -8.24
C ILE A 310 17.28 27.17 -7.11
N GLU A 311 16.46 26.15 -7.36
CA GLU A 311 16.14 25.11 -6.38
C GLU A 311 17.35 24.22 -6.06
N GLN A 312 18.20 23.94 -7.05
CA GLN A 312 19.48 23.25 -6.85
C GLN A 312 20.47 24.07 -5.98
N TYR A 313 20.43 25.40 -6.06
CA TYR A 313 21.34 26.33 -5.37
C TYR A 313 20.68 27.03 -4.16
N ALA A 314 19.60 26.45 -3.63
CA ALA A 314 18.88 27.03 -2.50
C ALA A 314 19.80 27.22 -1.27
N GLY A 315 19.85 28.46 -0.76
CA GLY A 315 20.69 28.91 0.35
C GLY A 315 22.18 29.12 0.03
N PHE A 316 22.61 28.98 -1.22
CA PHE A 316 23.97 29.37 -1.63
C PHE A 316 24.10 30.88 -1.90
N PHE A 317 23.00 31.54 -2.25
CA PHE A 317 22.89 33.00 -2.38
C PHE A 317 21.84 33.54 -1.40
N LYS A 318 21.99 34.78 -0.94
CA LYS A 318 20.96 35.49 -0.17
C LYS A 318 19.76 35.81 -1.07
N THR A 319 20.02 36.43 -2.22
CA THR A 319 18.98 36.90 -3.16
C THR A 319 19.41 36.77 -4.62
N ILE A 320 18.44 36.56 -5.50
CA ILE A 320 18.59 36.48 -6.95
C ILE A 320 17.55 37.41 -7.57
N ILE A 321 18.00 38.43 -8.31
CA ILE A 321 17.11 39.39 -8.95
C ILE A 321 17.23 39.26 -10.47
N PHE A 322 16.10 39.02 -11.13
CA PHE A 322 16.00 39.07 -12.59
C PHE A 322 15.62 40.49 -13.01
N ALA A 323 16.60 41.25 -13.48
CA ALA A 323 16.44 42.57 -14.09
C ALA A 323 16.13 42.40 -15.58
N ILE A 324 14.89 42.69 -16.00
CA ILE A 324 14.39 42.42 -17.35
C ILE A 324 13.63 43.62 -17.91
N ILE A 325 14.24 44.32 -18.86
CA ILE A 325 13.58 45.30 -19.71
C ILE A 325 13.11 44.62 -21.00
N ASP A 326 11.87 44.92 -21.41
CA ASP A 326 11.34 44.52 -22.71
C ASP A 326 11.73 45.54 -23.79
N ASP A 327 12.53 45.09 -24.76
CA ASP A 327 13.14 45.92 -25.82
C ASP A 327 12.51 45.66 -27.21
N HIS A 328 13.09 46.26 -28.26
CA HIS A 328 12.73 46.04 -29.66
C HIS A 328 12.88 44.60 -30.20
N ASN A 329 13.47 43.68 -29.44
CA ASN A 329 13.51 42.25 -29.77
C ASN A 329 12.33 41.46 -29.17
N THR A 330 11.59 42.07 -28.23
CA THR A 330 10.41 41.48 -27.59
C THR A 330 9.11 41.70 -28.37
N GLY A 331 8.04 41.01 -27.98
CA GLY A 331 6.71 41.16 -28.58
C GLY A 331 6.60 40.65 -30.03
N ARG A 332 7.49 39.74 -30.44
CA ARG A 332 7.52 39.10 -31.78
C ARG A 332 6.71 37.79 -31.79
N HIS A 333 6.53 37.19 -32.96
CA HIS A 333 5.67 35.98 -33.10
C HIS A 333 6.07 34.81 -32.18
N PHE A 334 7.37 34.67 -31.87
CA PHE A 334 7.97 33.66 -30.98
C PHE A 334 8.07 34.10 -29.50
N ASN A 335 7.74 35.34 -29.19
CA ASN A 335 7.86 35.96 -27.86
C ASN A 335 6.79 37.06 -27.76
N ARG A 336 5.51 36.66 -27.70
CA ARG A 336 4.37 37.59 -27.87
C ARG A 336 4.12 38.47 -26.65
N GLU A 337 4.46 37.96 -25.46
CA GLU A 337 4.14 38.58 -24.18
C GLU A 337 5.27 39.42 -23.59
N GLY A 338 6.41 39.48 -24.27
CA GLY A 338 7.64 40.07 -23.73
C GLY A 338 8.46 39.05 -22.94
N ASN A 339 9.65 39.45 -22.51
CA ASN A 339 10.50 38.67 -21.62
C ASN A 339 10.05 38.79 -20.16
N PHE A 340 9.58 39.98 -19.76
CA PHE A 340 9.27 40.26 -18.35
C PHE A 340 8.12 39.39 -17.81
N LYS A 341 7.02 39.27 -18.56
CA LYS A 341 5.83 38.54 -18.11
C LYS A 341 6.07 37.03 -17.90
N PRO A 342 6.68 36.27 -18.85
CA PRO A 342 7.07 34.87 -18.63
C PRO A 342 7.90 34.63 -17.37
N PHE A 343 8.87 35.52 -17.10
CA PHE A 343 9.76 35.36 -15.95
C PHE A 343 9.06 35.60 -14.60
N GLN A 344 7.88 36.23 -14.56
CA GLN A 344 7.13 36.46 -13.30
C GLN A 344 6.80 35.18 -12.53
N VAL A 345 6.84 34.00 -13.17
CA VAL A 345 6.75 32.69 -12.47
C VAL A 345 7.80 32.52 -11.36
N LEU A 346 8.95 33.21 -11.46
CA LEU A 346 10.04 33.21 -10.48
C LEU A 346 9.87 34.23 -9.34
N ASN A 347 8.98 35.21 -9.49
CA ASN A 347 8.91 36.38 -8.60
C ASN A 347 8.37 36.04 -7.20
N GLY A 348 8.88 36.73 -6.18
CA GLY A 348 8.46 36.58 -4.78
C GLY A 348 8.78 35.22 -4.14
N ARG A 349 9.67 34.41 -4.74
CA ARG A 349 9.97 33.06 -4.24
C ARG A 349 11.03 33.06 -3.14
N SER A 350 10.95 32.04 -2.29
CA SER A 350 11.90 31.78 -1.21
C SER A 350 12.18 30.27 -1.17
N VAL A 351 13.38 29.84 -1.55
CA VAL A 351 13.79 28.43 -1.61
C VAL A 351 14.78 28.09 -0.50
N THR A 352 14.66 26.89 0.10
CA THR A 352 15.49 26.46 1.25
C THR A 352 16.42 25.28 0.88
N PRO A 353 17.63 25.20 1.46
CA PRO A 353 18.59 24.11 1.27
C PRO A 353 18.00 22.70 1.49
N PHE A 354 18.50 21.75 0.70
CA PHE A 354 18.26 20.33 0.88
C PHE A 354 19.31 19.69 1.83
N LYS A 355 18.96 18.59 2.51
CA LYS A 355 19.93 17.74 3.21
C LYS A 355 20.42 16.65 2.25
N PRO A 356 21.73 16.55 1.93
CA PRO A 356 22.21 15.70 0.83
C PRO A 356 21.82 14.23 0.99
N MET A 357 21.47 13.61 -0.14
CA MET A 357 21.10 12.21 -0.25
C MET A 357 22.32 11.44 -0.79
N ASN A 358 22.71 10.33 -0.15
CA ASN A 358 23.79 9.46 -0.63
C ASN A 358 23.30 8.62 -1.84
N ILE A 359 23.20 9.25 -3.02
CA ILE A 359 22.98 8.56 -4.30
C ILE A 359 24.32 8.49 -5.04
N PRO A 360 24.97 7.32 -5.14
CA PRO A 360 26.24 7.19 -5.83
C PRO A 360 26.12 7.59 -7.31
N ASN A 361 26.89 8.60 -7.75
CA ASN A 361 27.00 9.13 -9.12
C ASN A 361 25.84 10.01 -9.60
N ALA A 362 24.92 10.44 -8.73
CA ALA A 362 23.98 11.50 -9.08
C ALA A 362 24.50 12.85 -8.58
N MET A 363 24.59 13.84 -9.47
CA MET A 363 25.18 15.15 -9.19
C MET A 363 24.11 16.17 -8.79
N PHE A 364 24.38 16.96 -7.76
CA PHE A 364 23.46 17.93 -7.17
C PHE A 364 24.20 19.15 -6.62
N GLY A 365 23.52 20.29 -6.61
CA GLY A 365 24.04 21.53 -6.02
C GLY A 365 25.12 22.21 -6.87
N PRO A 366 25.64 23.38 -6.45
CA PRO A 366 27.02 23.71 -6.78
C PRO A 366 27.89 22.52 -6.40
N TYR A 367 28.92 22.30 -7.22
CA TYR A 367 29.88 21.21 -7.11
C TYR A 367 29.39 19.87 -7.65
N ARG A 368 30.09 19.43 -8.69
CA ARG A 368 29.95 18.14 -9.37
C ARG A 368 30.36 17.04 -8.40
N LEU A 369 29.41 16.44 -7.70
CA LEU A 369 29.66 15.37 -6.73
C LEU A 369 29.97 14.04 -7.45
N LEU A 370 31.15 13.48 -7.17
CA LEU A 370 31.47 12.08 -7.43
C LEU A 370 31.08 11.21 -6.22
N SER A 371 31.28 9.90 -6.34
CA SER A 371 30.24 8.92 -5.98
C SER A 371 30.54 7.99 -4.79
N ASP A 372 31.41 8.35 -3.86
CA ASP A 372 31.62 7.59 -2.62
C ASP A 372 30.84 8.15 -1.42
N GLY A 373 30.38 9.42 -1.50
CA GLY A 373 29.70 10.11 -0.40
C GLY A 373 30.64 10.62 0.70
N GLU A 374 31.95 10.48 0.52
CA GLU A 374 32.97 10.81 1.54
C GLU A 374 34.10 11.70 0.99
N THR A 375 34.43 11.62 -0.30
CA THR A 375 35.40 12.51 -0.96
C THR A 375 34.75 13.41 -1.99
N MET A 376 34.96 14.72 -1.84
CA MET A 376 34.76 15.63 -2.97
C MET A 376 35.85 15.37 -4.01
N SER A 377 35.50 15.55 -5.29
CA SER A 377 36.50 15.67 -6.34
C SER A 377 36.00 16.63 -7.42
N ASP A 378 36.68 17.78 -7.49
CA ASP A 378 36.91 18.54 -8.71
C ASP A 378 35.70 19.17 -9.46
N VAL A 379 35.61 20.49 -9.32
CA VAL A 379 34.52 21.32 -9.86
C VAL A 379 34.71 21.67 -11.36
N CYS A 380 34.82 20.69 -12.27
CA CYS A 380 35.38 20.87 -13.63
C CYS A 380 34.46 21.20 -14.85
N ILE A 381 33.18 21.60 -14.66
CA ILE A 381 32.08 21.74 -15.68
C ILE A 381 31.82 20.45 -16.53
N PHE A 382 30.62 19.83 -16.49
CA PHE A 382 30.44 18.44 -17.03
C PHE A 382 29.89 18.38 -18.47
N ASP A 383 30.71 17.92 -19.42
CA ASP A 383 30.35 17.70 -20.83
C ASP A 383 29.89 16.26 -21.16
N SER A 384 29.23 15.58 -20.20
CA SER A 384 28.58 14.30 -20.53
C SER A 384 27.32 14.55 -21.35
N THR A 385 27.13 13.76 -22.41
CA THR A 385 25.97 13.84 -23.33
C THR A 385 24.67 13.78 -22.53
N PRO A 386 23.63 14.58 -22.83
CA PRO A 386 22.35 14.45 -22.14
C PRO A 386 21.78 13.03 -22.23
N CYS A 387 21.31 12.48 -21.11
CA CYS A 387 20.55 11.24 -21.14
C CYS A 387 19.27 11.46 -21.97
N GLN A 388 19.06 10.67 -23.03
CA GLN A 388 17.86 10.77 -23.87
C GLN A 388 16.55 10.56 -23.09
N SER A 389 16.60 9.84 -21.97
CA SER A 389 15.47 9.58 -21.08
C SER A 389 15.26 10.65 -19.99
N GLY A 390 16.17 11.62 -19.86
CA GLY A 390 16.07 12.77 -18.94
C GLY A 390 15.67 12.39 -17.51
N ALA A 391 14.69 13.12 -16.96
CA ALA A 391 14.12 12.88 -15.63
C ALA A 391 13.39 11.53 -15.47
N GLN A 392 13.14 10.81 -16.57
CA GLN A 392 12.47 9.51 -16.61
C GLN A 392 13.46 8.33 -16.80
N CYS A 393 14.77 8.60 -16.72
CA CYS A 393 15.79 7.59 -16.94
C CYS A 393 15.72 6.42 -15.94
N LYS A 394 15.49 5.22 -16.47
CA LYS A 394 15.53 3.96 -15.70
C LYS A 394 16.96 3.48 -15.40
N GLU A 395 17.94 3.97 -16.16
CA GLU A 395 19.35 3.56 -16.09
C GLU A 395 20.23 4.50 -15.23
N ILE A 396 19.67 5.45 -14.48
CA ILE A 396 20.50 6.43 -13.73
C ILE A 396 21.42 5.77 -12.67
N GLN A 397 21.07 4.59 -12.16
CA GLN A 397 21.93 3.83 -11.22
C GLN A 397 22.98 2.96 -11.92
N ASN A 398 22.93 2.84 -13.24
CA ASN A 398 23.92 2.07 -13.99
C ASN A 398 25.21 2.91 -14.07
N LEU A 399 26.25 2.49 -13.33
CA LEU A 399 27.54 3.18 -13.25
C LEU A 399 28.13 3.57 -14.61
N ASN A 400 28.00 2.73 -15.63
CA ASN A 400 28.49 3.03 -16.98
C ASN A 400 27.56 4.00 -17.73
N HIS A 401 26.27 4.05 -17.41
CA HIS A 401 25.35 5.05 -17.95
C HIS A 401 25.56 6.40 -17.28
N ALA A 402 25.56 6.47 -15.95
CA ALA A 402 25.75 7.69 -15.17
C ALA A 402 27.09 8.41 -15.43
N ARG A 403 28.15 7.65 -15.75
CA ARG A 403 29.44 8.24 -16.15
C ARG A 403 29.44 8.86 -17.55
N ASN A 404 28.63 8.33 -18.47
CA ASN A 404 28.62 8.74 -19.88
C ASN A 404 27.51 9.74 -20.22
N PHE A 405 26.45 9.81 -19.39
CA PHE A 405 25.29 10.67 -19.63
C PHE A 405 24.98 11.58 -18.46
N SER A 406 24.56 12.82 -18.73
CA SER A 406 24.06 13.75 -17.72
C SER A 406 22.56 13.57 -17.45
N HIS A 407 22.17 13.66 -16.17
CA HIS A 407 20.79 13.55 -15.71
C HIS A 407 20.37 14.80 -14.93
N PRO A 408 19.06 15.13 -14.88
CA PRO A 408 18.57 16.17 -13.98
C PRO A 408 18.66 15.72 -12.51
N PRO A 409 18.81 16.65 -11.54
CA PRO A 409 18.84 16.30 -10.12
C PRO A 409 17.55 15.65 -9.64
N VAL A 410 17.58 14.88 -8.55
CA VAL A 410 16.35 14.42 -7.85
C VAL A 410 15.61 15.59 -7.21
N CYS A 411 14.28 15.51 -7.20
CA CYS A 411 13.37 16.49 -6.62
C CYS A 411 13.58 16.65 -5.11
N ALA A 412 13.87 17.87 -4.66
CA ALA A 412 13.99 18.19 -3.24
C ALA A 412 12.66 18.02 -2.46
N MET A 413 11.51 17.97 -3.14
CA MET A 413 10.18 17.81 -2.55
C MET A 413 9.62 16.38 -2.57
N SER A 414 10.29 15.41 -3.21
CA SER A 414 9.84 14.00 -3.14
C SER A 414 10.30 13.34 -1.84
N TYR A 415 11.48 13.72 -1.35
CA TYR A 415 12.10 13.10 -0.17
C TYR A 415 11.43 13.47 1.16
N GLY A 416 11.07 12.45 1.95
CA GLY A 416 10.42 12.58 3.26
C GLY A 416 8.99 12.05 3.25
N ASP A 417 8.06 12.86 2.77
CA ASP A 417 6.61 12.59 2.81
C ASP A 417 6.05 12.03 1.48
N GLY A 418 6.90 11.86 0.46
CA GLY A 418 6.52 11.31 -0.85
C GLY A 418 5.57 12.19 -1.67
N LYS A 419 5.42 13.47 -1.31
CA LYS A 419 4.46 14.41 -1.88
C LYS A 419 5.13 15.68 -2.38
N CYS A 420 5.70 15.60 -3.58
CA CYS A 420 6.01 16.80 -4.34
C CYS A 420 4.72 17.59 -4.61
N SER A 421 4.64 18.84 -4.14
CA SER A 421 3.47 19.70 -4.39
C SER A 421 3.38 20.20 -5.84
N ARG A 422 4.40 19.92 -6.65
CA ARG A 422 4.57 20.37 -8.03
C ARG A 422 4.53 19.25 -9.07
N LEU A 423 3.86 18.13 -8.76
CA LEU A 423 3.60 17.06 -9.73
C LEU A 423 2.80 17.54 -10.97
N GLY A 424 2.12 18.69 -10.88
CA GLY A 424 1.43 19.34 -12.01
C GLY A 424 2.27 20.38 -12.77
N ASP A 425 3.50 20.67 -12.34
CA ASP A 425 4.43 21.59 -13.01
C ASP A 425 5.25 20.78 -14.03
N SER A 426 5.00 21.03 -15.32
CA SER A 426 5.57 20.24 -16.41
C SER A 426 7.09 20.32 -16.48
N VAL A 427 7.70 21.41 -16.02
CA VAL A 427 9.17 21.56 -16.05
C VAL A 427 9.81 21.08 -14.79
N HIS A 428 9.16 21.22 -13.65
CA HIS A 428 9.58 20.52 -12.45
C HIS A 428 9.66 19.00 -12.72
N MET A 429 8.69 18.43 -13.43
CA MET A 429 8.69 17.02 -13.85
C MET A 429 9.69 16.65 -14.96
N GLN A 430 10.22 17.62 -15.72
CA GLN A 430 11.27 17.42 -16.73
C GLN A 430 12.69 17.69 -16.21
N SER A 431 12.81 18.57 -15.21
CA SER A 431 14.07 19.05 -14.63
C SER A 431 14.42 18.40 -13.31
N PHE A 432 13.50 17.63 -12.72
CA PHE A 432 13.76 16.85 -11.52
C PHE A 432 13.32 15.39 -11.62
N ILE A 433 14.23 14.49 -11.27
CA ILE A 433 13.92 13.08 -11.10
C ILE A 433 13.08 12.90 -9.85
N HIS A 434 11.94 12.24 -9.99
CA HIS A 434 11.13 11.80 -8.86
C HIS A 434 11.34 10.30 -8.69
N GLN A 435 11.68 9.84 -7.48
CA GLN A 435 11.65 8.40 -7.23
C GLN A 435 10.20 7.91 -7.41
N LYS A 436 10.02 6.74 -8.01
CA LYS A 436 8.67 6.22 -8.22
C LYS A 436 8.13 5.71 -6.90
N GLN A 437 6.89 6.03 -6.55
CA GLN A 437 6.20 5.33 -5.47
C GLN A 437 6.31 3.81 -5.70
N CYS A 438 6.79 3.08 -4.70
CA CYS A 438 6.90 1.64 -4.79
C CYS A 438 5.52 1.02 -5.10
N PRO A 439 5.36 0.13 -6.11
CA PRO A 439 4.08 -0.52 -6.40
C PRO A 439 3.50 -1.27 -5.19
N ASP A 440 4.39 -1.79 -4.35
CA ASP A 440 4.08 -2.55 -3.13
C ASP A 440 3.99 -1.65 -1.88
N GLY A 441 4.28 -0.35 -2.01
CA GLY A 441 4.16 0.65 -0.95
C GLY A 441 4.95 0.30 0.32
N GLY A 442 4.28 0.36 1.47
CA GLY A 442 4.80 -0.05 2.77
C GLY A 442 4.99 -1.56 2.95
N GLU A 443 4.43 -2.40 2.05
CA GLU A 443 4.53 -3.88 2.09
C GLU A 443 5.68 -4.43 1.22
N CYS A 444 6.55 -3.56 0.69
CA CYS A 444 7.62 -3.96 -0.22
C CYS A 444 8.63 -4.94 0.40
N LEU A 445 8.68 -6.17 -0.13
CA LEU A 445 9.65 -7.20 0.25
C LEU A 445 11.08 -6.93 -0.24
N GLN A 446 11.26 -5.98 -1.16
CA GLN A 446 12.57 -5.54 -1.64
C GLN A 446 13.08 -4.28 -0.92
N ILE A 447 12.41 -3.85 0.16
CA ILE A 447 12.77 -2.62 0.88
C ILE A 447 14.23 -2.58 1.33
N ASP A 448 14.84 -3.70 1.70
CA ASP A 448 16.24 -3.77 2.13
C ASP A 448 17.24 -3.94 0.98
N ASN A 449 16.77 -4.15 -0.25
CA ASN A 449 17.62 -4.24 -1.43
C ASN A 449 18.04 -2.82 -1.85
N GLU A 450 19.34 -2.51 -1.72
CA GLU A 450 19.89 -1.20 -2.07
C GLU A 450 19.56 -0.73 -3.49
N LYS A 451 19.51 -1.64 -4.48
CA LYS A 451 19.10 -1.28 -5.85
C LYS A 451 17.63 -0.89 -5.92
N HIS A 452 16.78 -1.51 -5.09
CA HIS A 452 15.36 -1.20 -5.03
C HIS A 452 15.10 0.12 -4.28
N LYS A 453 15.75 0.35 -3.14
CA LYS A 453 15.71 1.63 -2.39
C LYS A 453 16.07 2.83 -3.27
N GLN A 454 17.01 2.66 -4.18
CA GLN A 454 17.44 3.71 -5.10
C GLN A 454 16.40 4.00 -6.21
N GLN A 455 15.56 3.03 -6.57
CA GLN A 455 14.55 3.14 -7.66
C GLN A 455 13.19 3.61 -7.17
N PHE A 456 12.80 3.23 -5.95
CA PHE A 456 11.45 3.40 -5.45
C PHE A 456 11.38 4.10 -4.09
N GLU A 457 10.57 5.14 -4.03
CA GLU A 457 10.22 5.85 -2.81
C GLU A 457 9.20 5.02 -2.02
N HIS A 458 9.43 4.89 -0.71
CA HIS A 458 8.56 4.12 0.19
C HIS A 458 7.95 5.05 1.24
N PRO A 459 6.69 4.85 1.65
CA PRO A 459 6.02 5.72 2.61
C PRO A 459 6.78 5.85 3.94
N SER A 460 6.54 6.89 4.72
CA SER A 460 7.14 7.03 6.05
C SER A 460 6.80 5.82 6.95
N TYR A 461 7.65 5.51 7.93
CA TYR A 461 7.29 4.51 8.94
C TYR A 461 6.04 4.98 9.71
N CYS A 462 5.14 4.04 9.98
CA CYS A 462 3.94 4.28 10.76
C CYS A 462 4.29 4.93 12.10
N SER A 463 3.66 6.05 12.42
CA SER A 463 3.92 6.83 13.64
C SER A 463 3.69 6.06 14.95
N LYS A 464 2.98 4.94 14.91
CA LYS A 464 2.78 4.03 16.05
C LYS A 464 3.89 2.98 16.22
N GLY A 465 4.87 2.88 15.31
CA GLY A 465 6.03 1.99 15.43
C GLY A 465 5.66 0.52 15.67
N SER A 466 6.35 -0.14 16.62
CA SER A 466 6.06 -1.52 17.03
C SER A 466 4.69 -1.68 17.71
N ALA A 467 4.11 -0.60 18.26
CA ALA A 467 2.76 -0.58 18.83
C ALA A 467 1.64 -0.45 17.78
N CYS A 468 1.96 -0.44 16.47
CA CYS A 468 0.94 -0.41 15.44
C CYS A 468 0.22 -1.77 15.29
N GLN A 469 -1.06 -1.82 15.65
CA GLN A 469 -1.94 -2.97 15.45
C GLN A 469 -2.83 -2.87 14.20
N ASN A 470 -2.64 -1.86 13.35
CA ASN A 470 -3.46 -1.71 12.14
C ASN A 470 -2.91 -2.58 10.99
N MET A 471 -3.76 -3.45 10.43
CA MET A 471 -3.47 -4.37 9.33
C MET A 471 -4.36 -4.15 8.10
N ASP A 472 -5.09 -3.03 8.05
CA ASP A 472 -5.84 -2.63 6.85
C ASP A 472 -4.91 -2.50 5.64
N GLN A 473 -5.32 -3.03 4.49
CA GLN A 473 -4.48 -3.08 3.29
C GLN A 473 -4.09 -1.71 2.74
N LYS A 474 -4.94 -0.68 2.96
CA LYS A 474 -4.59 0.68 2.57
C LYS A 474 -3.60 1.27 3.57
N HIS A 475 -3.78 1.03 4.87
CA HIS A 475 -2.79 1.43 5.87
C HIS A 475 -1.41 0.79 5.69
N LEU A 476 -1.36 -0.53 5.41
CA LEU A 476 -0.13 -1.28 5.16
C LEU A 476 0.58 -0.82 3.88
N ARG A 477 -0.16 -0.47 2.82
CA ARG A 477 0.43 0.14 1.62
C ARG A 477 0.85 1.59 1.81
N ASP A 478 0.11 2.37 2.59
CA ASP A 478 0.36 3.81 2.80
C ASP A 478 1.43 4.09 3.89
N ASN A 479 1.91 3.09 4.65
CA ASN A 479 2.84 3.27 5.77
C ASN A 479 3.83 2.10 5.84
N ARG A 480 5.11 2.36 6.08
CA ARG A 480 6.07 1.28 6.41
C ARG A 480 5.90 0.80 7.84
N HIS A 481 6.20 -0.47 8.09
CA HIS A 481 6.12 -1.07 9.42
C HIS A 481 7.37 -1.90 9.75
N LEU A 482 7.65 -2.07 11.04
CA LEU A 482 8.62 -3.08 11.49
C LEU A 482 8.11 -4.50 11.14
N PRO A 483 9.01 -5.47 10.92
CA PRO A 483 8.63 -6.86 10.65
C PRO A 483 7.64 -7.40 11.68
N LEU A 484 6.66 -8.19 11.22
CA LEU A 484 5.78 -8.93 12.10
C LEU A 484 6.59 -10.02 12.82
N CYS A 485 6.39 -10.15 14.13
CA CYS A 485 6.97 -11.26 14.87
C CYS A 485 6.37 -12.58 14.34
N PRO A 486 7.19 -13.61 14.01
CA PRO A 486 6.67 -14.91 13.57
C PRO A 486 5.77 -15.59 14.61
N GLU A 487 6.00 -15.32 15.89
CA GLU A 487 5.17 -15.80 17.01
C GLU A 487 3.96 -14.88 17.30
N SER A 488 3.80 -13.77 16.57
CA SER A 488 2.71 -12.80 16.75
C SER A 488 2.52 -12.41 18.23
N GLN A 489 1.28 -12.38 18.73
CA GLN A 489 0.93 -12.09 20.13
C GLN A 489 1.38 -13.18 21.13
N LYS A 490 1.75 -14.38 20.65
CA LYS A 490 2.23 -15.48 21.50
C LYS A 490 3.71 -15.35 21.86
N CYS A 491 4.41 -14.34 21.34
CA CYS A 491 5.85 -14.19 21.55
C CYS A 491 6.22 -14.02 23.03
N LYS A 492 7.08 -14.91 23.54
CA LYS A 492 7.48 -14.91 24.95
C LYS A 492 8.31 -13.67 25.33
N ASP A 493 9.08 -13.13 24.40
CA ASP A 493 9.89 -11.93 24.63
C ASP A 493 9.05 -10.66 24.64
N PHE A 494 7.93 -10.65 23.89
CA PHE A 494 6.92 -9.59 23.99
C PHE A 494 6.17 -9.64 25.32
N GLN A 495 5.73 -10.83 25.76
CA GLN A 495 5.08 -11.02 27.06
C GLN A 495 5.99 -10.66 28.25
N LYS A 496 7.31 -10.85 28.12
CA LYS A 496 8.32 -10.43 29.09
C LYS A 496 8.78 -8.97 28.91
N ASN A 497 8.22 -8.25 27.94
CA ASN A 497 8.53 -6.85 27.63
C ASN A 497 10.03 -6.59 27.40
N VAL A 498 10.70 -7.52 26.71
CA VAL A 498 12.14 -7.48 26.42
C VAL A 498 12.42 -6.33 25.44
N LYS A 499 12.91 -5.20 25.97
CA LYS A 499 13.12 -3.95 25.22
C LYS A 499 13.75 -4.13 23.82
N PRO A 500 14.91 -4.77 23.64
CA PRO A 500 15.53 -4.90 22.30
C PRO A 500 14.68 -5.72 21.31
N HIS A 501 13.90 -6.70 21.77
CA HIS A 501 12.97 -7.45 20.91
C HIS A 501 11.75 -6.60 20.53
N CYS A 502 11.16 -5.91 21.50
CA CYS A 502 9.96 -5.08 21.32
C CYS A 502 10.22 -3.79 20.52
N SER A 503 11.48 -3.42 20.31
CA SER A 503 11.88 -2.35 19.39
C SER A 503 12.08 -2.82 17.93
N LEU A 504 12.19 -4.12 17.68
CA LEU A 504 12.51 -4.68 16.36
C LEU A 504 11.31 -5.30 15.63
N TYR A 505 10.29 -5.77 16.36
CA TYR A 505 9.13 -6.45 15.78
C TYR A 505 7.79 -5.80 16.17
N ARG A 506 6.77 -6.01 15.32
CA ARG A 506 5.36 -5.79 15.65
C ARG A 506 4.71 -7.09 16.14
N HIS A 507 3.93 -6.99 17.21
CA HIS A 507 3.20 -8.11 17.82
C HIS A 507 1.69 -7.88 17.70
N CYS A 508 1.19 -7.97 16.47
CA CYS A 508 -0.24 -7.89 16.16
C CYS A 508 -0.72 -9.14 15.41
N ALA A 509 -2.02 -9.41 15.49
CA ALA A 509 -2.65 -10.55 14.85
C ALA A 509 -2.35 -10.56 13.33
N LEU A 510 -2.02 -11.73 12.77
CA LEU A 510 -1.68 -11.83 11.35
C LEU A 510 -2.97 -11.79 10.52
N ASN A 511 -2.98 -11.23 9.30
CA ASN A 511 -4.19 -11.28 8.48
C ASN A 511 -4.58 -12.74 8.16
N CYS A 512 -5.85 -13.09 8.34
CA CYS A 512 -6.37 -14.42 8.03
C CYS A 512 -6.16 -14.74 6.54
N PRO A 513 -5.55 -15.89 6.17
CA PRO A 513 -5.26 -16.22 4.76
C PRO A 513 -6.52 -16.40 3.91
N TYR A 514 -7.68 -16.57 4.54
CA TYR A 514 -8.98 -16.69 3.89
C TYR A 514 -9.76 -15.36 3.83
N GLY A 515 -9.30 -14.31 4.52
CA GLY A 515 -9.94 -12.99 4.57
C GLY A 515 -11.43 -13.06 4.88
N GLY A 516 -12.26 -12.42 4.04
CA GLY A 516 -13.73 -12.41 4.18
C GLY A 516 -14.39 -13.77 3.92
N TYR A 517 -13.65 -14.72 3.34
CA TYR A 517 -14.09 -16.10 3.08
C TYR A 517 -13.60 -17.08 4.14
N CYS A 518 -13.15 -16.58 5.30
CA CYS A 518 -12.72 -17.41 6.41
C CYS A 518 -13.81 -18.44 6.77
N ILE A 519 -13.41 -19.70 6.81
CA ILE A 519 -14.24 -20.84 7.26
C ILE A 519 -14.04 -21.14 8.76
N ASN A 520 -12.93 -20.66 9.34
CA ASN A 520 -12.57 -20.84 10.75
C ASN A 520 -13.02 -19.65 11.61
N PHE A 521 -13.99 -18.86 11.14
CA PHE A 521 -14.43 -17.63 11.81
C PHE A 521 -15.14 -17.89 13.17
N HIS A 522 -15.51 -19.14 13.47
CA HIS A 522 -16.00 -19.53 14.79
C HIS A 522 -14.86 -19.93 15.76
N ASP A 523 -13.68 -20.30 15.28
CA ASP A 523 -12.54 -20.63 16.12
C ASP A 523 -12.04 -19.36 16.83
N GLU A 524 -12.13 -19.38 18.17
CA GLU A 524 -11.78 -18.25 19.01
C GLU A 524 -10.27 -17.99 19.04
N ASN A 525 -9.44 -19.05 19.02
CA ASN A 525 -8.00 -18.91 18.92
C ASN A 525 -7.62 -18.32 17.56
N HIS A 526 -8.23 -18.83 16.47
CA HIS A 526 -8.04 -18.27 15.13
C HIS A 526 -8.46 -16.80 15.03
N ARG A 527 -9.52 -16.36 15.72
CA ARG A 527 -9.96 -14.95 15.77
C ARG A 527 -9.12 -14.04 16.66
N ILE A 528 -8.48 -14.58 17.69
CA ILE A 528 -7.57 -13.82 18.56
C ILE A 528 -6.20 -13.68 17.89
N GLU A 529 -5.72 -14.76 17.26
CA GLU A 529 -4.40 -14.83 16.63
C GLU A 529 -4.36 -14.19 15.24
N LEU A 530 -5.48 -14.15 14.53
CA LEU A 530 -5.59 -13.62 13.18
C LEU A 530 -6.66 -12.53 13.05
N GLN A 531 -6.36 -11.52 12.25
CA GLN A 531 -7.26 -10.43 11.92
C GLN A 531 -8.09 -10.74 10.67
N HIS A 532 -9.38 -10.41 10.72
CA HIS A 532 -10.35 -10.59 9.64
C HIS A 532 -10.82 -9.22 9.13
N PRO A 533 -11.32 -9.13 7.87
CA PRO A 533 -11.88 -7.90 7.33
C PRO A 533 -13.30 -7.61 7.82
N PHE A 534 -13.89 -8.52 8.60
CA PHE A 534 -15.21 -8.42 9.19
C PHE A 534 -15.14 -8.23 10.71
N SER A 535 -16.17 -7.60 11.27
CA SER A 535 -16.37 -7.44 12.72
C SER A 535 -16.53 -8.78 13.44
N THR A 536 -16.47 -8.81 14.78
CA THR A 536 -16.64 -10.04 15.58
C THR A 536 -17.86 -10.84 15.10
N PRO A 537 -17.72 -12.09 14.64
CA PRO A 537 -18.86 -12.87 14.17
C PRO A 537 -19.92 -13.03 15.26
N CYS A 538 -21.18 -12.83 14.89
CA CYS A 538 -22.29 -13.09 15.81
C CYS A 538 -22.26 -14.57 16.23
N PRO A 539 -22.29 -14.92 17.52
CA PRO A 539 -22.26 -16.31 17.98
C PRO A 539 -23.36 -17.18 17.37
N PHE A 540 -24.47 -16.57 16.94
CA PHE A 540 -25.63 -17.23 16.35
C PHE A 540 -25.64 -17.18 14.81
N THR A 541 -24.64 -16.60 14.15
CA THR A 541 -24.45 -16.72 12.70
C THR A 541 -24.00 -18.16 12.36
N PRO A 542 -24.31 -18.75 11.19
CA PRO A 542 -25.10 -18.22 10.07
C PRO A 542 -26.63 -18.21 10.23
N TYR A 543 -27.23 -18.98 11.15
CA TYR A 543 -28.68 -19.29 11.06
C TYR A 543 -29.59 -18.76 12.17
N HIS A 544 -29.08 -18.58 13.40
CA HIS A 544 -29.88 -18.42 14.62
C HIS A 544 -29.89 -16.99 15.18
N CYS A 545 -29.28 -16.01 14.51
CA CYS A 545 -29.34 -14.62 14.97
C CYS A 545 -30.72 -14.01 14.70
N ARG A 546 -31.55 -13.89 15.75
CA ARG A 546 -32.88 -13.26 15.67
C ARG A 546 -32.87 -11.86 15.04
N PHE A 547 -31.91 -11.02 15.45
CA PHE A 547 -31.81 -9.63 15.00
C PHE A 547 -31.49 -9.54 13.50
N HIS A 548 -30.57 -10.38 13.04
CA HIS A 548 -30.23 -10.46 11.62
C HIS A 548 -31.36 -11.05 10.78
N ASN A 549 -32.04 -12.08 11.30
CA ASN A 549 -33.21 -12.66 10.64
C ASN A 549 -34.36 -11.64 10.49
N GLU A 550 -34.61 -10.79 11.49
CA GLU A 550 -35.57 -9.67 11.39
C GLU A 550 -35.14 -8.63 10.35
N LEU A 551 -33.88 -8.16 10.40
CA LEU A 551 -33.30 -7.24 9.41
C LEU A 551 -33.50 -7.75 7.98
N MET A 552 -33.26 -9.04 7.75
CA MET A 552 -33.36 -9.69 6.44
C MET A 552 -34.81 -9.94 5.96
N LYS A 553 -35.83 -9.78 6.82
CA LYS A 553 -37.26 -9.88 6.46
C LYS A 553 -37.83 -8.52 6.01
N THR A 554 -37.50 -7.42 6.69
CA THR A 554 -37.92 -6.06 6.34
C THR A 554 -37.42 -5.65 4.95
N SER A 555 -38.31 -5.72 3.95
CA SER A 555 -37.97 -5.45 2.54
C SER A 555 -38.25 -4.00 2.10
N LYS A 556 -38.74 -3.14 3.00
CA LYS A 556 -39.08 -1.72 2.75
C LYS A 556 -38.79 -0.89 4.01
N ASN A 557 -38.30 0.33 3.81
CA ASN A 557 -37.81 1.23 4.86
C ASN A 557 -38.92 1.82 5.77
N HIS A 558 -39.42 1.06 6.74
CA HIS A 558 -40.08 1.63 7.91
C HIS A 558 -39.68 0.92 9.22
N SER A 559 -39.15 1.72 10.15
CA SER A 559 -38.98 1.43 11.59
C SER A 559 -38.41 0.06 12.00
N LEU A 560 -37.14 -0.20 11.63
CA LEU A 560 -36.31 -1.14 12.40
C LEU A 560 -36.02 -0.56 13.79
N SER A 561 -36.11 -1.38 14.84
CA SER A 561 -35.74 -0.95 16.19
C SER A 561 -34.26 -0.59 16.26
N GLU A 562 -33.92 0.29 17.20
CA GLU A 562 -32.53 0.73 17.41
C GLU A 562 -31.64 -0.46 17.86
N THR A 563 -32.17 -1.36 18.66
CA THR A 563 -31.49 -2.58 19.11
C THR A 563 -31.12 -3.55 17.98
N ILE A 564 -31.95 -3.71 16.94
CA ILE A 564 -31.60 -4.54 15.77
C ILE A 564 -30.44 -3.92 14.99
N ARG A 565 -30.49 -2.60 14.78
CA ARG A 565 -29.45 -1.86 14.05
C ARG A 565 -28.11 -1.90 14.80
N GLN A 566 -28.13 -1.68 16.12
CA GLN A 566 -26.94 -1.78 16.96
C GLN A 566 -26.33 -3.20 16.90
N HIS A 567 -27.12 -4.25 17.10
CA HIS A 567 -26.61 -5.63 17.01
C HIS A 567 -25.96 -5.95 15.66
N CYS A 568 -26.63 -5.61 14.56
CA CYS A 568 -26.12 -5.90 13.21
C CYS A 568 -24.97 -4.97 12.77
N SER A 569 -24.71 -3.87 13.48
CA SER A 569 -23.48 -3.07 13.34
C SER A 569 -22.33 -3.51 14.26
N GLN A 570 -22.63 -4.25 15.33
CA GLN A 570 -21.65 -4.71 16.31
C GLN A 570 -21.07 -6.08 15.94
N PHE A 571 -21.88 -6.97 15.36
CA PHE A 571 -21.49 -8.33 15.01
C PHE A 571 -21.63 -8.61 13.52
N ALA A 572 -20.63 -9.27 12.94
CA ALA A 572 -20.68 -9.71 11.55
C ALA A 572 -21.58 -10.95 11.38
N HIS A 573 -22.30 -11.01 10.27
CA HIS A 573 -23.19 -12.11 9.91
C HIS A 573 -22.74 -12.81 8.63
N VAL A 574 -23.15 -14.05 8.36
CA VAL A 574 -22.80 -14.68 7.08
C VAL A 574 -23.64 -14.02 5.98
N CYS A 575 -22.98 -13.55 4.92
CA CYS A 575 -23.65 -12.96 3.77
C CYS A 575 -24.66 -13.96 3.19
N PRO A 576 -25.94 -13.58 3.02
CA PRO A 576 -26.95 -14.47 2.46
C PRO A 576 -26.59 -15.03 1.08
N PHE A 577 -25.77 -14.32 0.31
CA PHE A 577 -25.32 -14.74 -1.02
C PHE A 577 -23.93 -15.42 -1.03
N GLY A 578 -23.26 -15.55 0.12
CA GLY A 578 -21.99 -16.26 0.27
C GLY A 578 -20.96 -15.85 -0.78
N ARG A 579 -20.46 -16.84 -1.53
CA ARG A 579 -19.50 -16.65 -2.64
C ARG A 579 -20.07 -15.90 -3.85
N ASN A 580 -21.38 -15.90 -4.02
CA ASN A 580 -22.07 -15.22 -5.12
C ASN A 580 -22.46 -13.77 -4.76
N CYS A 581 -21.99 -13.22 -3.64
CA CYS A 581 -22.22 -11.82 -3.31
C CYS A 581 -21.50 -10.89 -4.30
N THR A 582 -22.26 -9.98 -4.91
CA THR A 582 -21.73 -8.93 -5.81
C THR A 582 -21.58 -7.58 -5.12
N ASP A 583 -21.87 -7.49 -3.83
CA ASP A 583 -21.76 -6.23 -3.07
C ASP A 583 -20.28 -5.94 -2.76
N THR A 584 -19.82 -4.78 -3.20
CA THR A 584 -18.44 -4.33 -3.07
C THR A 584 -18.23 -3.29 -1.98
N ASP A 585 -19.30 -2.82 -1.31
CA ASP A 585 -19.25 -1.80 -0.26
C ASP A 585 -18.27 -2.22 0.86
N PRO A 586 -17.29 -1.37 1.22
CA PRO A 586 -16.43 -1.60 2.39
C PRO A 586 -17.21 -1.90 3.68
N LYS A 587 -18.38 -1.27 3.88
CA LYS A 587 -19.25 -1.55 5.03
C LYS A 587 -19.85 -2.96 4.95
N HIS A 588 -20.28 -3.41 3.77
CA HIS A 588 -20.74 -4.80 3.60
C HIS A 588 -19.63 -5.80 3.96
N LYS A 589 -18.38 -5.53 3.58
CA LYS A 589 -17.24 -6.40 3.92
C LYS A 589 -16.92 -6.45 5.41
N ASN A 590 -17.20 -5.37 6.14
CA ASN A 590 -17.10 -5.34 7.59
C ASN A 590 -18.24 -6.08 8.29
N ASP A 591 -19.47 -5.87 7.80
CA ASP A 591 -20.68 -6.37 8.45
C ASP A 591 -20.99 -7.85 8.05
N PHE A 592 -20.32 -8.38 7.02
CA PHE A 592 -20.59 -9.72 6.48
C PHE A 592 -19.38 -10.63 6.19
N ILE A 593 -19.62 -11.93 6.38
CA ILE A 593 -18.70 -13.06 6.14
C ILE A 593 -19.17 -13.83 4.89
N HIS A 594 -18.34 -13.97 3.87
CA HIS A 594 -18.70 -14.58 2.58
C HIS A 594 -18.34 -16.07 2.54
N VAL A 595 -19.16 -16.91 3.18
CA VAL A 595 -18.87 -18.36 3.25
C VAL A 595 -18.86 -19.00 1.85
N ALA A 596 -17.81 -19.77 1.58
CA ALA A 596 -17.43 -20.26 0.26
C ALA A 596 -18.04 -21.63 -0.11
N ARG A 597 -19.34 -21.67 -0.44
CA ARG A 597 -20.00 -22.90 -0.92
C ARG A 597 -19.59 -23.35 -2.33
N VAL A 598 -19.94 -24.59 -2.68
CA VAL A 598 -19.63 -25.22 -3.98
C VAL A 598 -20.66 -24.76 -5.02
N ILE A 599 -20.20 -24.18 -6.13
CA ILE A 599 -21.07 -23.77 -7.24
C ILE A 599 -21.71 -25.01 -7.87
N CYS A 600 -23.02 -24.98 -8.12
CA CYS A 600 -23.71 -26.07 -8.80
C CYS A 600 -23.12 -26.28 -10.22
N PRO A 601 -22.73 -27.52 -10.60
CA PRO A 601 -22.21 -27.80 -11.94
C PRO A 601 -23.18 -27.46 -13.09
N GLN A 602 -24.49 -27.44 -12.82
CA GLN A 602 -25.53 -27.10 -13.80
C GLN A 602 -25.90 -25.60 -13.77
N ASN A 603 -25.44 -24.85 -12.75
CA ASN A 603 -25.78 -23.45 -12.44
C ASN A 603 -27.22 -23.03 -12.81
N ASP A 604 -27.40 -22.34 -13.94
CA ASP A 604 -28.68 -21.75 -14.37
C ASP A 604 -29.65 -22.80 -14.96
N ASN A 605 -29.15 -23.96 -15.40
CA ASN A 605 -29.92 -25.06 -16.01
C ASN A 605 -30.29 -26.17 -15.01
N CYS A 606 -30.22 -25.90 -13.71
CA CYS A 606 -30.40 -26.92 -12.69
C CYS A 606 -31.88 -27.28 -12.49
N LEU A 607 -32.21 -28.56 -12.58
CA LEU A 607 -33.58 -29.05 -12.37
C LEU A 607 -33.93 -29.27 -10.88
N LYS A 608 -32.94 -29.16 -9.98
CA LYS A 608 -33.07 -29.44 -8.54
C LYS A 608 -33.32 -28.21 -7.67
N LEU A 609 -33.69 -27.08 -8.27
CA LEU A 609 -33.95 -25.83 -7.53
C LEU A 609 -35.16 -25.91 -6.56
N LYS A 610 -35.97 -26.97 -6.62
CA LYS A 610 -37.05 -27.25 -5.66
C LYS A 610 -36.64 -28.17 -4.49
N GLN A 611 -35.42 -28.71 -4.49
CA GLN A 611 -34.95 -29.65 -3.47
C GLN A 611 -34.15 -28.91 -2.38
N GLU A 612 -34.65 -28.94 -1.15
CA GLU A 612 -34.05 -28.24 -0.01
C GLU A 612 -32.60 -28.68 0.24
N ASP A 613 -32.31 -29.98 0.22
CA ASP A 613 -30.96 -30.53 0.43
C ASP A 613 -29.98 -30.10 -0.67
N HIS A 614 -30.45 -29.98 -1.91
CA HIS A 614 -29.65 -29.52 -3.03
C HIS A 614 -29.29 -28.03 -2.86
N LEU A 615 -30.28 -27.18 -2.56
CA LEU A 615 -30.08 -25.75 -2.29
C LEU A 615 -29.27 -25.48 -1.01
N ASN A 616 -29.27 -26.40 -0.04
CA ASN A 616 -28.41 -26.33 1.14
C ASN A 616 -26.95 -26.75 0.82
N SER A 617 -26.73 -27.54 -0.24
CA SER A 617 -25.43 -28.09 -0.62
C SER A 617 -24.70 -27.28 -1.70
N PHE A 618 -25.43 -26.59 -2.60
CA PHE A 618 -24.86 -25.93 -3.77
C PHE A 618 -25.26 -24.45 -3.90
N SER A 619 -24.29 -23.62 -4.25
CA SER A 619 -24.52 -22.23 -4.64
C SER A 619 -25.08 -22.14 -6.05
N HIS A 620 -26.07 -21.27 -6.22
CA HIS A 620 -26.65 -20.90 -7.51
C HIS A 620 -26.62 -19.39 -7.69
N LYS A 621 -26.52 -18.95 -8.94
CA LYS A 621 -26.67 -17.54 -9.30
C LYS A 621 -28.06 -17.04 -8.86
N ASN A 622 -28.12 -15.88 -8.21
CA ASN A 622 -29.34 -15.24 -7.70
C ASN A 622 -30.13 -16.00 -6.63
N ILE A 623 -29.60 -17.10 -6.07
CA ILE A 623 -30.17 -17.80 -4.90
C ILE A 623 -29.33 -17.47 -3.68
N ARG A 624 -29.96 -17.29 -2.51
CA ARG A 624 -29.21 -17.17 -1.26
C ARG A 624 -28.58 -18.51 -0.89
N ASP A 625 -27.29 -18.52 -0.59
CA ASP A 625 -26.63 -19.64 0.10
C ASP A 625 -27.27 -19.81 1.51
N ILE A 626 -27.39 -18.72 2.26
CA ILE A 626 -28.06 -18.72 3.58
C ILE A 626 -29.51 -18.24 3.40
N ARG A 627 -30.42 -19.19 3.21
CA ARG A 627 -31.86 -18.95 3.12
C ARG A 627 -32.48 -18.84 4.52
N SER A 628 -33.37 -17.87 4.70
CA SER A 628 -34.07 -17.63 5.96
C SER A 628 -35.06 -18.76 6.23
N LEU A 629 -35.36 -19.06 7.49
CA LEU A 629 -36.46 -19.98 7.81
C LEU A 629 -37.79 -19.40 7.30
N CYS A 630 -38.63 -20.25 6.70
CA CYS A 630 -40.02 -19.92 6.40
C CYS A 630 -40.86 -19.93 7.69
N ASP A 631 -41.62 -18.86 7.92
CA ASP A 631 -42.49 -18.71 9.10
C ASP A 631 -43.81 -19.50 8.98
N ASP A 632 -44.05 -20.14 7.83
CA ASP A 632 -45.26 -20.94 7.55
C ASP A 632 -44.92 -22.44 7.60
N PRO A 633 -45.41 -23.17 8.63
CA PRO A 633 -45.26 -24.62 8.77
C PRO A 633 -45.72 -25.43 7.56
N VAL A 634 -46.75 -24.96 6.84
CA VAL A 634 -47.41 -25.68 5.74
C VAL A 634 -47.39 -24.82 4.47
N CYS A 635 -46.21 -24.26 4.16
CA CYS A 635 -46.07 -23.24 3.13
C CYS A 635 -46.49 -23.70 1.72
N ASN A 636 -47.65 -23.23 1.27
CA ASN A 636 -48.18 -23.45 -0.08
C ASN A 636 -47.32 -22.82 -1.20
N LYS A 637 -46.34 -21.96 -0.86
CA LYS A 637 -45.43 -21.30 -1.80
C LYS A 637 -44.08 -22.00 -1.95
N ARG A 638 -43.92 -23.21 -1.39
CA ARG A 638 -42.65 -23.95 -1.38
C ARG A 638 -42.01 -24.15 -2.77
N GLU A 639 -42.81 -24.27 -3.82
CA GLU A 639 -42.33 -24.43 -5.21
C GLU A 639 -42.16 -23.11 -6.00
N ASP A 640 -42.53 -21.96 -5.42
CA ASP A 640 -42.46 -20.65 -6.08
C ASP A 640 -40.99 -20.17 -6.16
N PRO A 641 -40.46 -19.85 -7.36
CA PRO A 641 -39.11 -19.31 -7.52
C PRO A 641 -38.82 -18.04 -6.72
N SER A 642 -39.82 -17.19 -6.47
CA SER A 642 -39.66 -16.01 -5.62
C SER A 642 -39.55 -16.35 -4.12
N HIS A 643 -39.97 -17.55 -3.72
CA HIS A 643 -39.97 -18.04 -2.34
C HIS A 643 -38.74 -18.90 -2.03
N TYR A 644 -38.48 -19.98 -2.78
CA TYR A 644 -37.37 -20.88 -2.49
C TYR A 644 -35.98 -20.24 -2.67
N THR A 645 -35.88 -19.12 -3.40
CA THR A 645 -34.64 -18.32 -3.51
C THR A 645 -34.26 -17.63 -2.21
N ARG A 646 -35.24 -17.38 -1.32
CA ARG A 646 -35.10 -16.59 -0.10
C ARG A 646 -35.32 -17.41 1.17
N TYR A 647 -36.20 -18.40 1.13
CA TYR A 647 -36.64 -19.19 2.28
C TYR A 647 -36.27 -20.68 2.17
N ARG A 648 -36.04 -21.30 3.33
CA ARG A 648 -35.91 -22.75 3.54
C ARG A 648 -36.96 -23.19 4.57
N HIS A 649 -37.37 -24.45 4.53
CA HIS A 649 -38.32 -25.01 5.49
C HIS A 649 -37.57 -25.94 6.47
N ILE A 650 -37.82 -25.81 7.77
CA ILE A 650 -37.42 -26.82 8.76
C ILE A 650 -38.30 -28.06 8.54
N ILE A 651 -37.70 -29.24 8.66
CA ILE A 651 -38.45 -30.48 8.82
C ILE A 651 -38.93 -30.51 10.27
N GLN A 652 -40.18 -30.12 10.50
CA GLN A 652 -40.69 -29.88 11.86
C GLN A 652 -40.75 -31.15 12.70
N SER A 653 -40.07 -31.13 13.84
CA SER A 653 -40.61 -31.71 15.08
C SER A 653 -40.23 -30.82 16.26
N GLU A 654 -41.14 -30.73 17.23
CA GLU A 654 -41.16 -29.75 18.31
C GLU A 654 -40.12 -30.07 19.40
N ASP A 655 -39.16 -29.15 19.62
CA ASP A 655 -38.52 -28.77 20.91
C ASP A 655 -37.12 -28.17 20.64
N ASP A 656 -36.86 -26.96 21.14
CA ASP A 656 -35.56 -26.28 20.98
C ASP A 656 -34.70 -26.45 22.23
N ALA A 657 -33.81 -27.43 22.21
CA ALA A 657 -32.64 -27.49 23.08
C ALA A 657 -31.41 -27.62 22.16
N ALA A 658 -30.53 -26.63 22.15
CA ALA A 658 -29.30 -26.71 21.37
C ALA A 658 -28.35 -27.77 21.98
N VAL A 659 -27.73 -28.58 21.13
CA VAL A 659 -26.64 -29.47 21.57
C VAL A 659 -25.45 -28.62 22.02
N ASN A 660 -24.85 -28.97 23.16
CA ASN A 660 -23.65 -28.30 23.66
C ASN A 660 -22.40 -28.74 22.89
N TYR A 661 -21.53 -27.79 22.56
CA TYR A 661 -20.22 -28.05 21.99
C TYR A 661 -19.20 -28.34 23.09
N HIS A 662 -18.52 -29.47 22.97
CA HIS A 662 -17.54 -30.01 23.92
C HIS A 662 -16.12 -30.16 23.33
N GLY A 663 -15.92 -29.86 22.04
CA GLY A 663 -14.59 -29.89 21.42
C GLY A 663 -14.03 -31.30 21.18
N VAL A 664 -14.90 -32.30 21.04
CA VAL A 664 -14.52 -33.71 20.83
C VAL A 664 -13.64 -33.88 19.60
N ASN A 665 -13.91 -33.10 18.56
CA ASN A 665 -13.15 -33.10 17.31
C ASN A 665 -12.20 -31.90 17.19
N ALA A 666 -11.93 -31.13 18.26
CA ALA A 666 -11.16 -29.89 18.18
C ALA A 666 -9.72 -30.06 17.64
N ASN A 667 -9.15 -31.28 17.76
CA ASN A 667 -7.83 -31.64 17.25
C ASN A 667 -7.86 -32.39 15.91
N ILE A 668 -9.01 -32.43 15.21
CA ILE A 668 -9.20 -33.21 13.98
C ILE A 668 -9.32 -32.27 12.79
N ASP A 669 -8.32 -32.28 11.90
CA ASP A 669 -8.39 -31.57 10.63
C ASP A 669 -9.21 -32.36 9.60
N PHE A 670 -10.52 -32.15 9.62
CA PHE A 670 -11.45 -32.76 8.68
C PHE A 670 -11.18 -32.42 7.20
N VAL A 671 -10.54 -31.27 6.91
CA VAL A 671 -10.22 -30.85 5.54
C VAL A 671 -9.03 -31.63 5.02
N GLU A 672 -7.97 -31.72 5.82
CA GLU A 672 -6.76 -32.49 5.51
C GLU A 672 -7.06 -34.00 5.50
N ASN A 673 -7.90 -34.50 6.41
CA ASN A 673 -8.45 -35.86 6.35
C ASN A 673 -9.14 -36.14 5.01
N GLN A 674 -10.11 -35.29 4.62
CA GLN A 674 -10.84 -35.44 3.37
C GLN A 674 -9.90 -35.44 2.15
N LYS A 675 -8.93 -34.51 2.12
CA LYS A 675 -7.88 -34.42 1.09
C LYS A 675 -7.02 -35.68 1.03
N ASN A 676 -6.62 -36.23 2.17
CA ASN A 676 -5.78 -37.43 2.23
C ASN A 676 -6.54 -38.71 1.86
N ILE A 677 -7.82 -38.83 2.23
CA ILE A 677 -8.71 -39.92 1.78
C ILE A 677 -8.84 -39.88 0.25
N ILE A 678 -9.08 -38.70 -0.34
CA ILE A 678 -9.17 -38.51 -1.79
C ILE A 678 -7.85 -38.89 -2.47
N ALA A 679 -6.71 -38.42 -1.94
CA ALA A 679 -5.39 -38.74 -2.48
C ALA A 679 -5.08 -40.24 -2.42
N GLY A 680 -5.40 -40.92 -1.30
CA GLY A 680 -5.21 -42.36 -1.13
C GLY A 680 -5.97 -43.19 -2.18
N ILE A 681 -7.26 -42.92 -2.36
CA ILE A 681 -8.11 -43.61 -3.35
C ILE A 681 -7.60 -43.37 -4.78
N ASN A 682 -7.22 -42.14 -5.12
CA ASN A 682 -6.67 -41.81 -6.44
C ASN A 682 -5.36 -42.55 -6.70
N ASN A 683 -4.45 -42.61 -5.71
CA ASN A 683 -3.18 -43.32 -5.82
C ASN A 683 -3.39 -44.84 -5.97
N PHE A 684 -4.36 -45.42 -5.25
CA PHE A 684 -4.70 -46.84 -5.36
C PHE A 684 -5.10 -47.24 -6.79
N PHE A 685 -6.02 -46.50 -7.43
CA PHE A 685 -6.43 -46.80 -8.81
C PHE A 685 -5.37 -46.45 -9.86
N LYS A 686 -4.57 -45.40 -9.64
CA LYS A 686 -3.42 -45.08 -10.50
C LYS A 686 -2.43 -46.25 -10.59
N ASN A 687 -2.18 -46.94 -9.47
CA ASN A 687 -1.29 -48.10 -9.41
C ASN A 687 -1.89 -49.37 -10.05
N GLN A 688 -3.22 -49.41 -10.27
CA GLN A 688 -3.93 -50.54 -10.89
C GLN A 688 -4.30 -50.31 -12.36
N GLN A 689 -3.77 -49.26 -13.00
CA GLN A 689 -4.05 -48.87 -14.40
C GLN A 689 -5.55 -48.77 -14.74
N SER A 690 -6.39 -48.51 -13.73
CA SER A 690 -7.85 -48.51 -13.83
C SER A 690 -8.41 -47.08 -13.85
N THR A 691 -9.59 -46.89 -14.44
CA THR A 691 -10.23 -45.57 -14.52
C THR A 691 -10.58 -45.04 -13.13
N LEU A 692 -10.02 -43.88 -12.77
CA LEU A 692 -10.21 -43.28 -11.44
C LEU A 692 -11.64 -42.77 -11.26
N PRO A 693 -12.26 -42.99 -10.07
CA PRO A 693 -13.45 -42.24 -9.68
C PRO A 693 -13.06 -40.79 -9.35
N SER A 694 -13.40 -39.84 -10.21
CA SER A 694 -13.22 -38.41 -9.88
C SER A 694 -14.32 -37.95 -8.94
N ILE A 695 -13.96 -37.15 -7.92
CA ILE A 695 -14.93 -36.48 -7.03
C ILE A 695 -15.94 -35.60 -7.80
N LYS A 696 -15.58 -35.12 -9.00
CA LYS A 696 -16.47 -34.36 -9.91
C LYS A 696 -17.50 -35.24 -10.64
N ASN A 697 -17.23 -36.54 -10.76
CA ASN A 697 -17.95 -37.49 -11.60
C ASN A 697 -18.76 -38.53 -10.80
N VAL A 698 -18.97 -38.29 -9.50
CA VAL A 698 -19.79 -39.17 -8.64
C VAL A 698 -21.24 -39.19 -9.15
N PRO A 699 -21.83 -40.37 -9.42
CA PRO A 699 -23.21 -40.48 -9.91
C PRO A 699 -24.23 -39.78 -9.01
N GLU A 700 -25.13 -39.04 -9.66
CA GLU A 700 -26.10 -38.16 -9.01
C GLU A 700 -27.01 -38.92 -8.03
N LYS A 701 -27.58 -40.06 -8.44
CA LYS A 701 -28.43 -40.90 -7.58
C LYS A 701 -27.75 -41.35 -6.27
N ILE A 702 -26.42 -41.56 -6.27
CA ILE A 702 -25.66 -41.97 -5.09
C ILE A 702 -25.51 -40.78 -4.13
N ARG A 703 -25.25 -39.58 -4.67
CA ARG A 703 -25.18 -38.34 -3.89
C ARG A 703 -26.53 -38.01 -3.26
N ASP A 704 -27.61 -38.13 -4.02
CA ASP A 704 -28.97 -37.84 -3.56
C ASP A 704 -29.37 -38.77 -2.40
N TRP A 705 -29.13 -40.08 -2.54
CA TRP A 705 -29.37 -41.03 -1.44
C TRP A 705 -28.50 -40.76 -0.21
N LEU A 706 -27.23 -40.39 -0.39
CA LEU A 706 -26.37 -39.96 0.73
C LEU A 706 -26.81 -38.66 1.40
N CYS A 707 -27.66 -37.86 0.74
CA CYS A 707 -28.34 -36.70 1.34
C CYS A 707 -29.59 -37.10 2.15
N THR A 708 -30.22 -38.25 1.88
CA THR A 708 -31.45 -38.67 2.58
C THR A 708 -31.22 -39.51 3.85
N VAL A 709 -30.05 -40.15 4.02
CA VAL A 709 -29.78 -41.01 5.19
C VAL A 709 -29.72 -40.22 6.52
N GLN A 710 -30.20 -40.81 7.60
CA GLN A 710 -30.22 -40.21 8.94
C GLN A 710 -29.35 -41.00 9.93
N PRO A 711 -28.83 -40.37 11.00
CA PRO A 711 -28.17 -41.09 12.08
C PRO A 711 -29.18 -41.96 12.85
N VAL A 712 -28.86 -43.23 13.00
CA VAL A 712 -29.67 -44.25 13.67
C VAL A 712 -28.90 -44.77 14.88
N TYR A 713 -29.48 -44.59 16.06
CA TYR A 713 -29.00 -45.13 17.32
C TYR A 713 -29.90 -46.29 17.77
N ARG A 714 -29.29 -47.33 18.33
CA ARG A 714 -30.00 -48.50 18.86
C ARG A 714 -29.67 -48.66 20.33
N CYS A 715 -30.67 -48.99 21.14
CA CYS A 715 -30.49 -49.20 22.57
C CYS A 715 -31.46 -50.23 23.17
N ASN A 716 -31.11 -50.72 24.36
CA ASN A 716 -32.00 -51.55 25.17
C ASN A 716 -32.96 -50.68 26.01
N SER A 717 -33.94 -51.32 26.65
CA SER A 717 -34.96 -50.65 27.46
C SER A 717 -34.42 -49.87 28.66
N ILE A 718 -33.32 -50.30 29.27
CA ILE A 718 -32.70 -49.62 30.43
C ILE A 718 -32.01 -48.34 29.98
N THR A 719 -31.29 -48.38 28.85
CA THR A 719 -30.71 -47.19 28.23
C THR A 719 -31.80 -46.23 27.74
N PHE A 720 -32.89 -46.73 27.17
CA PHE A 720 -34.00 -45.87 26.75
C PHE A 720 -34.74 -45.22 27.95
N GLU A 721 -34.97 -45.96 29.03
CA GLU A 721 -35.48 -45.43 30.29
C GLU A 721 -34.57 -44.30 30.83
N SER A 722 -33.25 -44.42 30.70
CA SER A 722 -32.31 -43.35 31.06
C SER A 722 -32.41 -42.10 30.20
N ILE A 723 -32.73 -42.25 28.91
CA ILE A 723 -32.91 -41.14 27.97
C ILE A 723 -34.16 -40.34 28.33
N LEU A 724 -35.26 -41.03 28.65
CA LEU A 724 -36.52 -40.38 29.05
C LEU A 724 -36.38 -39.59 30.35
N TYR A 725 -35.74 -40.16 31.38
CA TYR A 725 -35.55 -39.50 32.67
C TYR A 725 -34.52 -38.37 32.68
N SER A 726 -33.53 -38.41 31.79
CA SER A 726 -32.50 -37.37 31.68
C SER A 726 -32.83 -36.28 30.66
N GLY A 727 -33.72 -36.55 29.70
CA GLY A 727 -33.96 -35.69 28.54
C GLY A 727 -32.85 -35.74 27.48
N TYR A 728 -31.86 -36.64 27.61
CA TYR A 728 -30.70 -36.70 26.71
C TYR A 728 -30.31 -38.13 26.31
N VAL A 729 -29.87 -38.28 25.05
CA VAL A 729 -29.03 -39.40 24.62
C VAL A 729 -27.57 -39.09 24.97
N MET A 730 -26.94 -39.99 25.72
CA MET A 730 -25.62 -39.79 26.34
C MET A 730 -24.55 -40.72 25.74
N SER A 731 -23.31 -40.24 25.67
CA SER A 731 -22.16 -41.09 25.37
C SER A 731 -21.92 -42.11 26.48
N GLN A 732 -21.22 -43.20 26.15
CA GLN A 732 -20.81 -44.19 27.15
C GLN A 732 -19.94 -43.57 28.26
N ASP A 733 -19.12 -42.57 27.92
CA ASP A 733 -18.28 -41.87 28.89
C ASP A 733 -19.11 -40.99 29.83
N TYR A 734 -20.12 -40.29 29.30
CA TYR A 734 -21.08 -39.54 30.12
C TYR A 734 -21.78 -40.46 31.12
N MET A 735 -22.29 -41.61 30.65
CA MET A 735 -22.95 -42.61 31.51
C MET A 735 -22.04 -43.11 32.63
N LYS A 736 -20.76 -43.39 32.34
CA LYS A 736 -19.74 -43.80 33.35
C LYS A 736 -19.45 -42.71 34.39
N HIS A 737 -19.64 -41.44 34.05
CA HIS A 737 -19.37 -40.30 34.93
C HIS A 737 -20.56 -39.91 35.81
N LEU A 738 -21.78 -40.41 35.56
CA LEU A 738 -22.98 -40.16 36.40
C LEU A 738 -22.84 -40.66 37.86
N LYS A 739 -21.85 -41.50 38.17
CA LYS A 739 -21.48 -41.87 39.55
C LYS A 739 -20.78 -40.77 40.34
N ASN A 740 -20.26 -39.73 39.69
CA ASN A 740 -19.58 -38.61 40.33
C ASN A 740 -20.62 -37.55 40.74
N PRO A 741 -20.81 -37.25 42.04
CA PRO A 741 -21.81 -36.30 42.50
C PRO A 741 -21.68 -34.89 41.93
N LYS A 742 -20.46 -34.42 41.65
CA LYS A 742 -20.22 -33.10 41.05
C LYS A 742 -20.64 -33.06 39.59
N PHE A 743 -20.27 -34.11 38.84
CA PHE A 743 -20.64 -34.25 37.42
C PHE A 743 -22.16 -34.41 37.27
N LEU A 744 -22.78 -35.29 38.05
CA LEU A 744 -24.22 -35.50 38.06
C LEU A 744 -24.98 -34.21 38.38
N ALA A 745 -24.46 -33.37 39.30
CA ALA A 745 -25.03 -32.05 39.59
C ALA A 745 -24.95 -31.09 38.39
N ASP A 746 -23.84 -31.09 37.65
CA ASP A 746 -23.72 -30.31 36.41
C ASP A 746 -24.71 -30.76 35.33
N ILE A 747 -24.99 -32.07 35.23
CA ILE A 747 -25.96 -32.60 34.24
C ILE A 747 -27.39 -32.21 34.65
N VAL A 748 -27.73 -32.31 35.93
CA VAL A 748 -29.02 -31.85 36.46
C VAL A 748 -29.24 -30.37 36.21
N LEU A 749 -28.21 -29.52 36.38
CA LEU A 749 -28.30 -28.10 36.06
C LEU A 749 -28.51 -27.82 34.57
N GLN A 750 -28.01 -28.68 33.68
CA GLN A 750 -28.23 -28.56 32.24
C GLN A 750 -29.61 -29.05 31.79
N HIS A 751 -30.31 -29.84 32.61
CA HIS A 751 -31.63 -30.39 32.28
C HIS A 751 -32.63 -29.31 31.81
N SER A 752 -33.34 -29.58 30.73
CA SER A 752 -34.19 -28.59 30.02
C SER A 752 -35.22 -27.90 30.93
N TYR A 753 -35.81 -28.63 31.87
CA TYR A 753 -36.74 -28.08 32.87
C TYR A 753 -36.06 -27.22 33.95
N ILE A 754 -34.78 -27.46 34.26
CA ILE A 754 -34.01 -26.66 35.24
C ILE A 754 -33.50 -25.37 34.60
N GLN A 755 -33.09 -25.43 33.34
CA GLN A 755 -32.71 -24.25 32.53
C GLN A 755 -33.87 -23.24 32.32
N ARG A 756 -35.13 -23.67 32.52
CA ARG A 756 -36.31 -22.79 32.49
C ARG A 756 -36.51 -21.96 33.77
N ILE A 757 -35.83 -22.28 34.88
CA ILE A 757 -35.94 -21.53 36.14
C ILE A 757 -35.13 -20.22 36.01
N ASP A 758 -35.80 -19.10 35.78
CA ASP A 758 -35.16 -17.80 35.52
C ASP A 758 -34.11 -17.39 36.57
N ALA A 759 -34.37 -17.68 37.85
CA ALA A 759 -33.46 -17.37 38.95
C ALA A 759 -32.09 -18.08 38.84
N LEU A 760 -32.01 -19.23 38.14
CA LEU A 760 -30.78 -19.98 37.91
C LEU A 760 -29.94 -19.45 36.74
N LYS A 761 -30.41 -18.43 36.00
CA LYS A 761 -29.62 -17.74 34.96
C LYS A 761 -28.51 -16.86 35.56
N SER A 762 -28.60 -16.52 36.85
CA SER A 762 -27.51 -15.86 37.58
C SER A 762 -26.45 -16.86 38.01
N THR A 763 -25.19 -16.59 37.68
CA THR A 763 -24.04 -17.45 38.04
C THR A 763 -23.91 -17.68 39.55
N SER A 764 -24.25 -16.68 40.37
CA SER A 764 -24.22 -16.82 41.84
C SER A 764 -25.29 -17.80 42.34
N THR A 765 -26.51 -17.70 41.83
CA THR A 765 -27.61 -18.62 42.19
C THR A 765 -27.34 -20.02 41.66
N GLN A 766 -26.81 -20.15 40.44
CA GLN A 766 -26.46 -21.42 39.82
C GLN A 766 -25.40 -22.18 40.65
N GLN A 767 -24.41 -21.48 41.22
CA GLN A 767 -23.41 -22.06 42.09
C GLN A 767 -24.01 -22.59 43.41
N ILE A 768 -24.89 -21.82 44.06
CA ILE A 768 -25.59 -22.27 45.28
C ILE A 768 -26.52 -23.45 44.99
N ALA A 769 -27.20 -23.45 43.84
CA ALA A 769 -28.01 -24.57 43.38
C ALA A 769 -27.15 -25.82 43.09
N LYS A 770 -25.95 -25.66 42.51
CA LYS A 770 -24.98 -26.74 42.31
C LYS A 770 -24.57 -27.38 43.63
N GLU A 771 -24.24 -26.57 44.63
CA GLU A 771 -23.86 -27.04 45.97
C GLU A 771 -25.00 -27.79 46.65
N TYR A 772 -26.25 -27.29 46.52
CA TYR A 772 -27.43 -27.98 47.02
C TYR A 772 -27.65 -29.34 46.33
N ILE A 773 -27.52 -29.41 45.00
CA ILE A 773 -27.65 -30.66 44.24
C ILE A 773 -26.56 -31.67 44.65
N ILE A 774 -25.31 -31.24 44.77
CA ILE A 774 -24.20 -32.09 45.23
C ILE A 774 -24.50 -32.66 46.63
N ALA A 775 -25.01 -31.83 47.54
CA ALA A 775 -25.35 -32.25 48.89
C ALA A 775 -26.55 -33.23 48.93
N LEU A 776 -27.55 -33.06 48.07
CA LEU A 776 -28.63 -34.04 47.87
C LEU A 776 -28.08 -35.38 47.36
N ILE A 777 -27.23 -35.37 46.33
CA ILE A 777 -26.65 -36.58 45.74
C ILE A 777 -25.77 -37.34 46.75
N ASN A 778 -24.93 -36.63 47.52
CA ASN A 778 -24.08 -37.25 48.54
C ASN A 778 -24.89 -37.92 49.66
N LYS A 779 -26.04 -37.32 50.04
CA LYS A 779 -26.96 -37.88 51.04
C LYS A 779 -27.55 -39.21 50.56
N GLU A 780 -28.04 -39.27 49.32
CA GLU A 780 -28.61 -40.50 48.74
C GLU A 780 -27.55 -41.59 48.52
N TYR A 781 -26.31 -41.24 48.16
CA TYR A 781 -25.19 -42.19 48.10
C TYR A 781 -24.56 -42.54 49.48
N GLY A 782 -25.18 -42.14 50.60
CA GLY A 782 -24.75 -42.51 51.95
C GLY A 782 -23.43 -41.88 52.43
N LYS A 783 -22.88 -40.88 51.73
CA LYS A 783 -21.63 -40.19 52.09
C LYS A 783 -21.96 -38.94 52.92
N ASN A 784 -22.18 -39.15 54.21
CA ASN A 784 -22.88 -38.18 55.04
C ASN A 784 -21.94 -37.26 55.85
N ASN A 785 -22.18 -35.95 55.76
CA ASN A 785 -21.99 -34.96 56.83
C ASN A 785 -23.24 -34.07 56.80
N GLY A 786 -24.27 -34.43 57.58
CA GLY A 786 -25.63 -33.89 57.42
C GLY A 786 -25.81 -32.41 57.76
N THR A 787 -24.81 -31.76 58.37
CA THR A 787 -24.85 -30.36 58.83
C THR A 787 -24.78 -29.34 57.70
N ASP A 788 -24.08 -29.64 56.60
CA ASP A 788 -23.88 -28.65 55.53
C ASP A 788 -25.12 -28.51 54.62
N LEU A 789 -25.89 -29.58 54.43
CA LEU A 789 -27.06 -29.59 53.53
C LEU A 789 -28.17 -28.64 53.98
N GLU A 790 -28.50 -28.59 55.28
CA GLU A 790 -29.58 -27.71 55.76
C GLU A 790 -29.19 -26.23 55.73
N LYS A 791 -27.89 -25.91 55.87
CA LYS A 791 -27.36 -24.56 55.67
C LYS A 791 -27.51 -24.11 54.21
N ILE A 792 -26.96 -24.89 53.27
CA ILE A 792 -27.02 -24.59 51.82
C ILE A 792 -28.47 -24.54 51.32
N LYS A 793 -29.35 -25.40 51.86
CA LYS A 793 -30.80 -25.37 51.61
C LYS A 793 -31.45 -24.08 52.11
N GLY A 794 -31.01 -23.53 53.24
CA GLY A 794 -31.42 -22.21 53.73
C GLY A 794 -31.05 -21.12 52.72
N ASP A 795 -29.78 -21.08 52.32
CA ASP A 795 -29.26 -20.10 51.36
C ASP A 795 -30.00 -20.14 50.01
N LEU A 796 -30.26 -21.35 49.47
CA LEU A 796 -31.02 -21.52 48.23
C LEU A 796 -32.51 -21.18 48.36
N SER A 797 -33.11 -21.34 49.55
CA SER A 797 -34.53 -21.02 49.80
C SER A 797 -34.84 -19.54 49.63
N CYS A 798 -33.84 -18.67 49.78
CA CYS A 798 -33.95 -17.24 49.57
C CYS A 798 -33.89 -16.84 48.09
N LEU A 799 -33.64 -17.78 47.17
CA LEU A 799 -33.28 -17.50 45.77
C LEU A 799 -34.18 -18.17 44.72
N ILE A 800 -34.81 -19.32 45.03
CA ILE A 800 -35.72 -20.04 44.11
C ILE A 800 -37.03 -20.43 44.81
N SER A 801 -38.11 -20.64 44.05
CA SER A 801 -39.41 -20.98 44.64
C SER A 801 -39.43 -22.38 45.25
N SER A 802 -40.42 -22.65 46.11
CA SER A 802 -40.67 -23.99 46.64
C SER A 802 -41.02 -25.01 45.56
N GLY A 803 -41.67 -24.58 44.46
CA GLY A 803 -41.97 -25.41 43.29
C GLY A 803 -40.70 -25.79 42.55
N ASP A 804 -39.88 -24.81 42.18
CA ASP A 804 -38.62 -25.02 41.44
C ASP A 804 -37.66 -25.94 42.19
N ARG A 805 -37.56 -25.75 43.52
CA ARG A 805 -36.76 -26.62 44.40
C ARG A 805 -37.30 -28.05 44.48
N ASN A 806 -38.62 -28.25 44.41
CA ASN A 806 -39.21 -29.59 44.33
C ASN A 806 -38.93 -30.24 42.97
N THR A 807 -39.09 -29.51 41.86
CA THR A 807 -38.74 -29.96 40.51
C THR A 807 -37.26 -30.40 40.43
N LEU A 808 -36.35 -29.57 40.97
CA LEU A 808 -34.94 -29.87 41.10
C LEU A 808 -34.70 -31.14 41.93
N LYS A 809 -35.37 -31.30 43.08
CA LYS A 809 -35.25 -32.53 43.89
C LYS A 809 -35.73 -33.78 43.14
N ILE A 810 -36.86 -33.72 42.43
CA ILE A 810 -37.40 -34.86 41.65
C ILE A 810 -36.44 -35.27 40.54
N ILE A 811 -35.91 -34.31 39.77
CA ILE A 811 -34.94 -34.59 38.69
C ILE A 811 -33.64 -35.19 39.28
N VAL A 812 -33.16 -34.71 40.42
CA VAL A 812 -32.02 -35.32 41.14
C VAL A 812 -32.31 -36.78 41.50
N GLN A 813 -33.48 -37.08 42.07
CA GLN A 813 -33.85 -38.44 42.47
C GLN A 813 -33.95 -39.40 41.26
N ASN A 814 -34.59 -38.97 40.18
CA ASN A 814 -34.70 -39.73 38.94
C ASN A 814 -33.31 -40.02 38.34
N MET A 815 -32.44 -39.00 38.28
CA MET A 815 -31.07 -39.12 37.76
C MET A 815 -30.18 -40.03 38.61
N ILE A 816 -30.35 -40.08 39.93
CA ILE A 816 -29.65 -41.03 40.82
C ILE A 816 -30.12 -42.47 40.58
N GLN A 817 -31.43 -42.69 40.44
CA GLN A 817 -32.00 -44.01 40.17
C GLN A 817 -31.51 -44.54 38.82
N VAL A 818 -31.52 -43.70 37.79
CA VAL A 818 -31.01 -43.98 36.45
C VAL A 818 -29.51 -44.26 36.45
N SER A 819 -28.71 -43.41 37.09
CA SER A 819 -27.27 -43.62 37.24
C SER A 819 -26.98 -45.00 37.84
N THR A 820 -27.69 -45.36 38.91
CA THR A 820 -27.55 -46.68 39.57
C THR A 820 -27.91 -47.84 38.63
N LYS A 821 -29.05 -47.77 37.93
CA LYS A 821 -29.52 -48.79 36.97
C LYS A 821 -28.59 -48.97 35.77
N LEU A 822 -28.03 -47.89 35.24
CA LEU A 822 -27.06 -47.95 34.14
C LEU A 822 -25.78 -48.66 34.58
N HIS A 823 -25.20 -48.25 35.72
CA HIS A 823 -23.96 -48.82 36.23
C HIS A 823 -24.07 -50.32 36.56
N SER A 824 -25.21 -50.79 37.06
CA SER A 824 -25.44 -52.22 37.31
C SER A 824 -25.58 -53.08 36.05
N ASN A 825 -25.75 -52.47 34.87
CA ASN A 825 -26.02 -53.17 33.61
C ASN A 825 -25.01 -52.84 32.48
N MET A 826 -23.88 -52.20 32.80
CA MET A 826 -22.79 -51.93 31.84
C MET A 826 -21.98 -53.20 31.50
N ASN A 827 -22.62 -54.20 30.90
CA ASN A 827 -21.90 -55.34 30.31
C ASN A 827 -21.31 -54.95 28.95
N ASN A 828 -20.01 -55.21 28.79
CA ASN A 828 -19.21 -55.32 27.55
C ASN A 828 -19.71 -54.60 26.29
N LEU A 829 -19.00 -53.57 25.80
CA LEU A 829 -18.86 -53.30 24.35
C LEU A 829 -17.79 -52.24 24.00
N SER A 830 -17.14 -52.50 22.86
CA SER A 830 -16.20 -51.74 22.01
C SER A 830 -15.04 -50.91 22.61
N PRO A 831 -13.85 -50.93 21.96
CA PRO A 831 -12.74 -50.04 22.31
C PRO A 831 -13.08 -48.59 21.93
N ALA A 832 -13.20 -47.73 22.94
CA ALA A 832 -13.52 -46.33 22.75
C ALA A 832 -12.30 -45.52 22.27
N PHE A 833 -12.19 -45.31 20.97
CA PHE A 833 -11.30 -44.29 20.40
C PHE A 833 -11.89 -42.88 20.51
N ASP A 834 -13.20 -42.74 20.75
CA ASP A 834 -13.90 -41.47 20.92
C ASP A 834 -14.83 -41.46 22.14
N ASN A 835 -14.96 -40.28 22.75
CA ASN A 835 -16.08 -39.97 23.63
C ASN A 835 -17.19 -39.32 22.79
N ALA A 836 -18.09 -40.15 22.24
CA ALA A 836 -19.19 -39.74 21.36
C ALA A 836 -20.43 -40.64 21.56
N VAL A 837 -21.56 -40.31 20.93
CA VAL A 837 -22.72 -41.20 20.78
C VAL A 837 -22.62 -41.90 19.41
N PRO A 838 -22.21 -43.18 19.35
CA PRO A 838 -22.02 -43.88 18.09
C PRO A 838 -23.37 -44.24 17.47
N CYS A 839 -23.60 -43.79 16.25
CA CYS A 839 -24.79 -44.07 15.44
C CYS A 839 -24.36 -44.64 14.09
N ILE A 840 -25.26 -45.35 13.40
CA ILE A 840 -25.07 -45.71 12.00
C ILE A 840 -25.73 -44.66 11.11
N LEU A 841 -25.05 -44.17 10.08
CA LEU A 841 -25.61 -43.22 9.13
C LEU A 841 -26.39 -43.96 8.04
N GLY A 842 -27.64 -44.30 8.34
CA GLY A 842 -28.56 -45.01 7.47
C GLY A 842 -29.16 -46.30 8.09
N PRO A 843 -30.04 -46.99 7.34
CA PRO A 843 -30.67 -48.22 7.80
C PRO A 843 -29.63 -49.34 8.01
N ASN A 844 -29.84 -50.18 9.02
CA ASN A 844 -28.91 -51.25 9.39
C ASN A 844 -29.65 -52.42 10.06
N LEU A 845 -29.05 -53.62 9.99
CA LEU A 845 -29.63 -54.89 10.46
C LEU A 845 -29.05 -55.37 11.82
N GLY A 846 -28.22 -54.56 12.48
CA GLY A 846 -27.57 -54.92 13.75
C GLY A 846 -28.56 -55.03 14.91
N HIS A 847 -28.75 -56.23 15.44
CA HIS A 847 -29.69 -56.52 16.52
C HIS A 847 -29.06 -56.50 17.93
N TYR A 848 -27.73 -56.62 18.02
CA TYR A 848 -26.99 -56.76 19.28
C TYR A 848 -26.87 -55.46 20.12
N TYR A 849 -27.35 -54.33 19.61
CA TYR A 849 -27.45 -53.06 20.36
C TYR A 849 -28.79 -52.86 21.11
N GLY A 850 -29.77 -53.73 20.87
CA GLY A 850 -31.12 -53.65 21.43
C GLY A 850 -32.19 -53.29 20.40
N ASP A 851 -33.44 -53.54 20.80
CA ASP A 851 -34.61 -53.53 19.92
C ASP A 851 -35.26 -52.15 19.74
N ILE A 852 -34.84 -51.14 20.49
CA ILE A 852 -35.34 -49.76 20.38
C ILE A 852 -34.45 -49.01 19.40
N VAL A 853 -35.06 -48.40 18.38
CA VAL A 853 -34.38 -47.64 17.33
C VAL A 853 -34.75 -46.17 17.44
N ILE A 854 -33.77 -45.32 17.67
CA ILE A 854 -33.88 -43.86 17.68
C ILE A 854 -33.29 -43.33 16.37
N VAL A 855 -34.08 -42.61 15.59
CA VAL A 855 -33.63 -41.92 14.38
C VAL A 855 -33.51 -40.43 14.70
N PHE A 856 -32.36 -39.84 14.44
CA PHE A 856 -32.12 -38.42 14.68
C PHE A 856 -32.40 -37.56 13.44
N LYS A 857 -32.77 -36.29 13.67
CA LYS A 857 -32.79 -35.25 12.64
C LYS A 857 -31.42 -35.17 11.97
N ARG A 858 -31.37 -35.23 10.64
CA ARG A 858 -30.11 -35.23 9.88
C ARG A 858 -29.22 -34.01 10.18
N GLU A 859 -29.85 -32.89 10.57
CA GLU A 859 -29.23 -31.63 10.96
C GLU A 859 -28.10 -31.78 11.99
N ILE A 860 -28.19 -32.78 12.88
CA ILE A 860 -27.14 -33.03 13.88
C ILE A 860 -25.78 -33.43 13.25
N LEU A 861 -25.76 -33.88 12.00
CA LEU A 861 -24.52 -34.11 11.25
C LEU A 861 -23.69 -32.85 11.04
N HIS A 862 -24.30 -31.66 11.12
CA HIS A 862 -23.61 -30.37 11.02
C HIS A 862 -23.14 -29.82 12.38
N HIS A 863 -23.41 -30.51 13.50
CA HIS A 863 -22.86 -30.12 14.79
C HIS A 863 -21.33 -30.34 14.82
N PRO A 864 -20.51 -29.43 15.38
CA PRO A 864 -19.04 -29.56 15.32
C PRO A 864 -18.47 -30.82 16.00
N ASP A 865 -19.11 -31.32 17.06
CA ASP A 865 -18.72 -32.59 17.68
C ASP A 865 -19.19 -33.83 16.92
N THR A 866 -20.04 -33.68 15.90
CA THR A 866 -20.39 -34.81 15.03
C THR A 866 -19.25 -35.09 14.06
N SER A 867 -18.79 -36.33 14.01
CA SER A 867 -17.84 -36.82 12.99
C SER A 867 -18.38 -38.09 12.33
N VAL A 868 -17.93 -38.37 11.10
CA VAL A 868 -18.40 -39.52 10.31
C VAL A 868 -17.21 -40.28 9.75
N SER A 869 -17.17 -41.60 9.93
CA SER A 869 -16.16 -42.50 9.37
C SER A 869 -16.80 -43.54 8.46
N ILE A 870 -16.04 -44.03 7.47
CA ILE A 870 -16.57 -44.96 6.46
C ILE A 870 -16.95 -46.34 7.05
N GLN A 871 -16.33 -46.71 8.17
CA GLN A 871 -16.68 -47.84 9.02
C GLN A 871 -16.48 -47.47 10.49
N SER A 872 -16.97 -48.33 11.40
CA SER A 872 -16.90 -48.11 12.84
C SER A 872 -15.48 -48.10 13.43
N ALA A 873 -15.29 -47.41 14.55
CA ALA A 873 -14.07 -47.46 15.36
C ALA A 873 -13.60 -48.90 15.66
N SER A 874 -14.54 -49.85 15.81
CA SER A 874 -14.24 -51.26 16.07
C SER A 874 -13.59 -51.96 14.87
N SER A 875 -13.95 -51.61 13.63
CA SER A 875 -13.31 -52.12 12.40
C SER A 875 -11.85 -51.65 12.26
N PHE A 876 -11.55 -50.42 12.71
CA PHE A 876 -10.16 -49.94 12.81
C PHE A 876 -9.41 -50.66 13.93
N ALA A 877 -10.05 -50.92 15.08
CA ALA A 877 -9.44 -51.59 16.22
C ALA A 877 -9.10 -53.06 15.93
N SER A 878 -9.96 -53.81 15.24
CA SER A 878 -9.68 -55.20 14.81
C SER A 878 -8.66 -55.26 13.68
N GLY A 879 -8.70 -54.27 12.77
CA GLY A 879 -7.91 -54.24 11.54
C GLY A 879 -8.69 -54.68 10.30
N ASP A 880 -9.98 -55.03 10.45
CA ASP A 880 -10.84 -55.43 9.33
C ASP A 880 -10.99 -54.30 8.29
N ILE A 881 -10.86 -53.04 8.71
CA ILE A 881 -10.88 -51.88 7.81
C ILE A 881 -9.92 -52.03 6.62
N PHE A 882 -8.74 -52.65 6.80
CA PHE A 882 -7.75 -52.82 5.73
C PHE A 882 -8.18 -53.86 4.67
N ARG A 883 -9.11 -54.76 5.00
CA ARG A 883 -9.73 -55.70 4.05
C ARG A 883 -10.67 -55.00 3.08
N HIS A 884 -11.41 -54.01 3.57
CA HIS A 884 -12.44 -53.29 2.80
C HIS A 884 -11.92 -51.99 2.18
N CYS A 885 -10.90 -51.38 2.78
CA CYS A 885 -10.29 -50.10 2.39
C CYS A 885 -8.77 -50.24 2.11
N PRO A 886 -8.34 -51.02 1.11
CA PRO A 886 -6.92 -51.32 0.86
C PRO A 886 -6.06 -50.11 0.46
N TRP A 887 -6.67 -48.97 0.09
CA TRP A 887 -5.95 -47.71 -0.14
C TRP A 887 -5.40 -47.06 1.15
N LEU A 888 -5.80 -47.56 2.32
CA LEU A 888 -5.19 -47.18 3.61
C LEU A 888 -3.81 -47.84 3.84
N GLY A 889 -3.37 -48.73 2.92
CA GLY A 889 -2.06 -49.37 2.96
C GLY A 889 -2.06 -50.70 3.70
N LYS A 890 -0.91 -51.08 4.26
CA LYS A 890 -0.76 -52.30 5.07
C LYS A 890 -1.00 -51.98 6.54
N ASP A 891 -1.77 -52.85 7.20
CA ASP A 891 -1.98 -52.80 8.64
C ASP A 891 -0.65 -52.87 9.41
N SER A 892 -0.42 -51.90 10.30
CA SER A 892 0.76 -51.83 11.15
C SER A 892 0.67 -52.71 12.40
N LYS A 893 -0.48 -53.37 12.64
CA LYS A 893 -0.75 -54.29 13.76
C LYS A 893 -0.56 -53.67 15.16
N THR A 894 -0.62 -52.34 15.27
CA THR A 894 -0.45 -51.60 16.53
C THR A 894 -1.67 -50.73 16.80
N ASN A 895 -2.20 -50.80 18.03
CA ASN A 895 -3.45 -50.13 18.40
C ASN A 895 -3.35 -48.59 18.30
N ASN A 896 -2.21 -48.00 18.67
CA ASN A 896 -2.02 -46.54 18.62
C ASN A 896 -2.08 -46.03 17.16
N ASN A 897 -1.41 -46.71 16.23
CA ASN A 897 -1.42 -46.32 14.82
C ASN A 897 -2.79 -46.56 14.17
N ARG A 898 -3.51 -47.61 14.59
CA ARG A 898 -4.90 -47.87 14.17
C ARG A 898 -5.86 -46.78 14.67
N ALA A 899 -5.69 -46.30 15.91
CA ALA A 899 -6.44 -45.17 16.46
C ALA A 899 -6.12 -43.85 15.74
N GLU A 900 -4.84 -43.56 15.50
CA GLU A 900 -4.41 -42.38 14.73
C GLU A 900 -4.98 -42.40 13.30
N LEU A 901 -4.95 -43.55 12.64
CA LEU A 901 -5.55 -43.75 11.32
C LEU A 901 -7.07 -43.57 11.34
N TYR A 902 -7.74 -44.04 12.40
CA TYR A 902 -9.17 -43.83 12.60
C TYR A 902 -9.51 -42.33 12.71
N HIS A 903 -8.79 -41.56 13.55
CA HIS A 903 -8.99 -40.10 13.62
C HIS A 903 -8.68 -39.39 12.29
N LYS A 904 -7.68 -39.87 11.53
CA LYS A 904 -7.35 -39.38 10.17
C LYS A 904 -8.35 -39.81 9.08
N SER A 905 -9.26 -40.74 9.38
CA SER A 905 -10.32 -41.20 8.46
C SER A 905 -11.64 -40.44 8.62
N LYS A 906 -11.76 -39.62 9.66
CA LYS A 906 -12.99 -38.89 9.99
C LYS A 906 -13.27 -37.75 9.03
N LEU A 907 -14.55 -37.59 8.70
CA LEU A 907 -15.15 -36.54 7.87
C LEU A 907 -16.21 -35.77 8.68
N GLN A 908 -16.65 -34.61 8.17
CA GLN A 908 -17.65 -33.75 8.80
C GLN A 908 -18.60 -33.18 7.73
N ALA A 909 -19.92 -33.18 7.97
CA ALA A 909 -20.92 -32.83 6.97
C ALA A 909 -20.92 -31.34 6.53
N SER A 910 -20.32 -30.45 7.31
CA SER A 910 -20.10 -29.04 6.99
C SER A 910 -18.93 -28.81 6.02
N ILE A 911 -18.02 -29.78 5.83
CA ILE A 911 -16.86 -29.62 4.95
C ILE A 911 -17.28 -29.77 3.48
N PRO A 912 -16.94 -28.79 2.61
CA PRO A 912 -17.19 -28.89 1.17
C PRO A 912 -16.53 -30.14 0.57
N GLY A 913 -17.34 -31.02 -0.02
CA GLY A 913 -16.88 -32.30 -0.57
C GLY A 913 -17.22 -33.54 0.27
N PHE A 914 -17.87 -33.37 1.43
CA PHE A 914 -18.28 -34.47 2.32
C PHE A 914 -19.03 -35.61 1.59
N VAL A 915 -20.20 -35.29 1.00
CA VAL A 915 -21.03 -36.29 0.30
C VAL A 915 -20.29 -36.95 -0.88
N PRO A 916 -19.62 -36.20 -1.78
CA PRO A 916 -18.78 -36.81 -2.81
C PRO A 916 -17.65 -37.71 -2.29
N THR A 917 -17.03 -37.38 -1.15
CA THR A 917 -15.93 -38.19 -0.57
C THR A 917 -16.44 -39.50 0.03
N ILE A 918 -17.58 -39.48 0.72
CA ILE A 918 -18.25 -40.69 1.18
C ILE A 918 -18.70 -41.55 0.00
N ALA A 919 -19.31 -40.94 -1.03
CA ALA A 919 -19.74 -41.65 -2.22
C ALA A 919 -18.58 -42.34 -2.95
N MET A 920 -17.44 -41.64 -3.08
CA MET A 920 -16.24 -42.18 -3.71
C MET A 920 -15.65 -43.36 -2.93
N GLN A 921 -15.68 -43.32 -1.59
CA GLN A 921 -15.33 -44.46 -0.76
C GLN A 921 -16.29 -45.64 -0.97
N LEU A 922 -17.61 -45.43 -0.89
CA LEU A 922 -18.61 -46.51 -1.09
C LEU A 922 -18.52 -47.14 -2.48
N ILE A 923 -18.33 -46.32 -3.54
CA ILE A 923 -18.11 -46.79 -4.90
C ILE A 923 -16.88 -47.70 -4.96
N THR A 924 -15.77 -47.28 -4.33
CA THR A 924 -14.51 -48.03 -4.28
C THR A 924 -14.69 -49.35 -3.52
N MET A 925 -15.30 -49.35 -2.34
CA MET A 925 -15.57 -50.56 -1.54
C MET A 925 -16.47 -51.55 -2.29
N THR A 926 -17.51 -51.06 -2.97
CA THR A 926 -18.46 -51.90 -3.71
C THR A 926 -17.84 -52.46 -4.99
N SER A 927 -17.02 -51.66 -5.68
CA SER A 927 -16.18 -52.09 -6.82
C SER A 927 -15.27 -53.27 -6.42
N ILE A 928 -14.57 -53.15 -5.30
CA ILE A 928 -13.70 -54.21 -4.77
C ILE A 928 -14.53 -55.44 -4.36
N ALA A 929 -15.60 -55.25 -3.59
CA ALA A 929 -16.41 -56.35 -3.05
C ALA A 929 -17.08 -57.23 -4.14
N PHE A 930 -17.44 -56.64 -5.29
CA PHE A 930 -18.08 -57.37 -6.39
C PHE A 930 -17.17 -57.61 -7.61
N GLY A 931 -15.88 -57.25 -7.54
CA GLY A 931 -14.95 -57.41 -8.66
C GLY A 931 -15.33 -56.62 -9.92
N ARG A 932 -15.97 -55.46 -9.75
CA ARG A 932 -16.50 -54.61 -10.84
C ARG A 932 -15.69 -53.32 -10.96
N THR A 933 -15.71 -52.67 -12.13
CA THR A 933 -15.04 -51.36 -12.29
C THR A 933 -15.76 -50.25 -11.50
N PRO A 934 -15.06 -49.25 -10.95
CA PRO A 934 -15.69 -48.14 -10.20
C PRO A 934 -16.76 -47.40 -10.99
N THR A 935 -16.56 -47.25 -12.30
CA THR A 935 -17.48 -46.59 -13.23
C THR A 935 -18.79 -47.37 -13.47
N SER A 936 -18.83 -48.67 -13.16
CA SER A 936 -20.02 -49.52 -13.28
C SER A 936 -20.89 -49.56 -12.00
N ILE A 937 -20.42 -48.97 -10.90
CA ILE A 937 -21.13 -48.99 -9.61
C ILE A 937 -22.25 -47.94 -9.61
N ASN A 938 -23.47 -48.43 -9.39
CA ASN A 938 -24.68 -47.63 -9.23
C ASN A 938 -25.21 -47.73 -7.77
N LEU A 939 -26.26 -46.96 -7.46
CA LEU A 939 -26.88 -46.97 -6.13
C LEU A 939 -27.36 -48.37 -5.71
N GLU A 940 -27.98 -49.12 -6.62
CA GLU A 940 -28.45 -50.49 -6.37
C GLU A 940 -27.31 -51.44 -5.96
N SER A 941 -26.15 -51.34 -6.61
CA SER A 941 -24.94 -52.09 -6.20
C SER A 941 -24.50 -51.73 -4.78
N ILE A 942 -24.53 -50.45 -4.42
CA ILE A 942 -24.18 -50.00 -3.07
C ILE A 942 -25.17 -50.55 -2.04
N LEU A 943 -26.48 -50.46 -2.31
CA LEU A 943 -27.53 -50.97 -1.41
C LEU A 943 -27.45 -52.49 -1.25
N ASN A 944 -27.19 -53.22 -2.34
CA ASN A 944 -27.00 -54.68 -2.30
C ASN A 944 -25.78 -55.08 -1.45
N ARG A 945 -24.66 -54.34 -1.51
CA ARG A 945 -23.55 -54.53 -0.55
C ARG A 945 -24.01 -54.18 0.87
N TRP A 946 -24.69 -53.06 1.05
CA TRP A 946 -25.07 -52.53 2.36
C TRP A 946 -25.98 -53.48 3.16
N MET A 947 -26.87 -54.22 2.49
CA MET A 947 -27.71 -55.25 3.13
C MET A 947 -26.94 -56.53 3.52
N GLN A 948 -25.75 -56.75 2.98
CA GLN A 948 -24.97 -57.99 3.17
C GLN A 948 -23.86 -57.86 4.21
N VAL A 949 -23.66 -56.67 4.79
CA VAL A 949 -22.58 -56.38 5.74
C VAL A 949 -23.11 -56.13 7.14
N ASP A 950 -22.25 -56.38 8.13
CA ASP A 950 -22.54 -56.02 9.50
C ASP A 950 -22.62 -54.49 9.69
N SER A 951 -23.32 -54.04 10.73
CA SER A 951 -23.47 -52.61 11.01
C SER A 951 -22.13 -51.92 11.24
N HIS A 952 -21.14 -52.61 11.82
CA HIS A 952 -19.77 -52.11 11.99
C HIS A 952 -19.02 -51.83 10.68
N GLU A 953 -19.43 -52.46 9.58
CA GLU A 953 -18.88 -52.27 8.23
C GLU A 953 -19.58 -51.18 7.40
N THR A 954 -20.65 -50.59 7.94
CA THR A 954 -21.39 -49.45 7.36
C THR A 954 -20.90 -48.11 7.92
N ILE A 955 -21.40 -47.00 7.39
CA ILE A 955 -20.95 -45.65 7.79
C ILE A 955 -21.33 -45.38 9.25
N GLU A 956 -20.34 -45.06 10.08
CA GLU A 956 -20.54 -44.66 11.48
C GLU A 956 -20.59 -43.13 11.59
N ALA A 957 -21.61 -42.61 12.27
CA ALA A 957 -21.74 -41.21 12.67
C ALA A 957 -21.57 -41.13 14.19
N ASN A 958 -20.43 -40.61 14.63
CA ASN A 958 -20.12 -40.33 16.01
C ASN A 958 -20.69 -38.97 16.37
N LEU A 959 -21.87 -38.96 16.99
CA LEU A 959 -22.63 -37.77 17.38
C LEU A 959 -22.14 -37.19 18.72
N PRO A 960 -22.58 -35.98 19.12
CA PRO A 960 -22.08 -35.29 20.31
C PRO A 960 -22.38 -36.05 21.60
N GLN A 961 -21.62 -35.77 22.67
CA GLN A 961 -21.68 -36.58 23.90
C GLN A 961 -22.99 -36.51 24.67
N LEU A 962 -23.77 -35.45 24.46
CA LEU A 962 -25.04 -35.20 25.14
C LEU A 962 -26.02 -34.58 24.12
N ILE A 963 -27.00 -35.35 23.68
CA ILE A 963 -27.94 -34.97 22.61
C ILE A 963 -29.33 -34.84 23.21
N PRO A 964 -29.97 -33.66 23.18
CA PRO A 964 -31.34 -33.50 23.67
C PRO A 964 -32.30 -34.41 22.92
N THR A 965 -33.32 -34.93 23.61
CA THR A 965 -34.38 -35.75 22.99
C THR A 965 -35.09 -35.06 21.84
N SER A 966 -35.05 -33.74 21.74
CA SER A 966 -35.67 -32.98 20.64
C SER A 966 -34.93 -33.07 19.29
N TYR A 967 -33.70 -33.58 19.28
CA TYR A 967 -33.02 -33.98 18.04
C TYR A 967 -33.47 -35.35 17.54
N ILE A 968 -34.26 -36.09 18.32
CA ILE A 968 -34.90 -37.31 17.85
C ILE A 968 -36.01 -36.92 16.88
N ASP A 969 -35.97 -37.53 15.70
CA ASP A 969 -36.98 -37.39 14.66
C ASP A 969 -38.06 -38.46 14.86
N HIS A 970 -37.66 -39.73 14.94
CA HIS A 970 -38.58 -40.87 15.07
C HIS A 970 -38.04 -41.89 16.09
N ILE A 971 -38.94 -42.58 16.79
CA ILE A 971 -38.62 -43.71 17.67
C ILE A 971 -39.43 -44.92 17.22
N TYR A 972 -38.74 -46.04 16.98
CA TYR A 972 -39.36 -47.34 16.73
C TYR A 972 -39.10 -48.24 17.95
N ILE A 973 -40.17 -48.71 18.58
CA ILE A 973 -40.14 -49.47 19.82
C ILE A 973 -41.10 -50.67 19.74
N PRO A 974 -40.69 -51.88 20.14
CA PRO A 974 -41.60 -53.01 20.27
C PRO A 974 -42.73 -52.73 21.27
N GLN A 975 -43.97 -53.05 20.90
CA GLN A 975 -45.18 -52.72 21.69
C GLN A 975 -45.13 -53.22 23.15
N ASN A 976 -44.57 -54.41 23.38
CA ASN A 976 -44.39 -54.98 24.71
C ASN A 976 -43.43 -54.17 25.59
N ILE A 977 -42.36 -53.61 25.00
CA ILE A 977 -41.40 -52.75 25.71
C ILE A 977 -42.03 -51.38 25.98
N PHE A 978 -42.75 -50.81 25.00
CA PHE A 978 -43.47 -49.55 25.17
C PHE A 978 -44.47 -49.60 26.33
N ASN A 979 -45.34 -50.62 26.37
CA ASN A 979 -46.31 -50.79 27.44
C ASN A 979 -45.61 -50.90 28.82
N SER A 980 -44.55 -51.71 28.92
CA SER A 980 -43.81 -51.92 30.17
C SER A 980 -43.10 -50.66 30.69
N LEU A 981 -42.79 -49.69 29.82
CA LEU A 981 -42.25 -48.40 30.22
C LEU A 981 -43.36 -47.45 30.69
N CYS A 982 -44.52 -47.45 30.02
CA CYS A 982 -45.68 -46.64 30.43
C CYS A 982 -46.12 -46.99 31.87
N ASP A 983 -46.22 -48.29 32.19
CA ASP A 983 -46.61 -48.77 33.53
C ASP A 983 -45.62 -48.36 34.64
N LYS A 984 -44.37 -48.04 34.30
CA LYS A 984 -43.31 -47.64 35.26
C LYS A 984 -43.17 -46.13 35.44
N MET A 985 -43.66 -45.33 34.49
CA MET A 985 -43.39 -43.89 34.40
C MET A 985 -44.66 -43.02 34.55
N GLY A 986 -45.77 -43.63 34.97
CA GLY A 986 -47.08 -42.98 35.16
C GLY A 986 -47.13 -41.90 36.24
#